data_AF-A0A3M6UPL7-F1
#
_entry.id   AF-A0A3M6UPL7-F1
#
_cell.length_a   1.000
_cell.length_b   1.000
_cell.length_c   1.000
_cell.angle_alpha   90.00
_cell.angle_beta   90.00
_cell.angle_gamma   90.00
#
_symmetry.space_group_name_H-M   'P 1'
#
loop_
_entity.id
_entity.type
_entity.pdbx_description
1 polymer ?
#
loop_
_entity_poly.entity_id
_entity_poly.type
_entity_poly.pdbx_seq_one_letter_code
_entity_poly.pdbx_strand_id
1 'polypeptide(L)'
;MLDKIHLVYECGLCLWTLATFIVSAPGINEKFLETTMVKSLFTCQRIMDEKTCREVLTYEIFYRLFLVITVYHFILAFILLPNFPAIREHLHNECWVFKLLSLAAISIGALYIPQHSYFIVYFSYVVLIGSSLFIMFQFFLLVDLAEALGAWVTEQQEKGSKRKTSFKVMLVLLICNSYLLLAVSLGTVAYILVVASTQNCIWNDIFIVLILGASFISFGITWHPRIRTNIQTEAVILPCAVVIFHSVFVMVLALTIQGGRGCNLEGTFLSRQKISTRVHLKSIIALSLMHTAIVYECLRSSRDSFTLGLLKDTKTDEENLSYSYSAFHFLMSTGSMYTLATLTNWYGPIINRFSQNDKSSLVGLQADWKPAQIVTITTSCMPLLLYISFIIYAILTLDPHIQSQVLSGGSIYLPLEPKAGCEVESKNTFSPHANRKNYVESIRNGALASSGEILRVGKSEQDYPSQKQGTNLLVRCERVRDTSVFFYHFPREICQSYYGGRNGSNACTVIAVLIAKAFCCGNLDLPETDLLDESWINLYSSCIAEGNRLYDMVINLKKQGAIYLSVEDVVEEFGDMLQIKNLGFSLPVSFVSETETATVSYQLERLRKFNEKSAVIFIKDSRSGVFLFFKDGPLLFADSHPYGSGGALLVCSSNVNELVMYLAEILRVTSLKGLGALSPIYF
;
A
#
# COMPACT_ATOMS: atom_id res chain seq x y z
N MET A 1 2.67 -16.81 -15.46
CA MET A 1 1.57 -16.40 -16.38
C MET A 1 0.23 -16.31 -15.66
N LEU A 2 0.01 -17.05 -14.55
CA LEU A 2 -1.19 -16.94 -13.71
C LEU A 2 -1.34 -15.59 -12.96
N ASP A 3 -0.25 -14.83 -12.76
CA ASP A 3 -0.27 -13.62 -11.91
C ASP A 3 -1.04 -12.41 -12.47
N LYS A 4 -1.66 -12.49 -13.65
CA LYS A 4 -2.29 -11.34 -14.33
C LYS A 4 -3.72 -11.54 -14.82
N ILE A 5 -4.47 -12.47 -14.23
CA ILE A 5 -5.85 -12.74 -14.67
C ILE A 5 -6.79 -11.53 -14.52
N HIS A 6 -6.56 -10.66 -13.54
CA HIS A 6 -7.27 -9.38 -13.40
C HIS A 6 -7.20 -8.48 -14.65
N LEU A 7 -6.08 -8.50 -15.38
CA LEU A 7 -5.87 -7.73 -16.59
C LEU A 7 -6.74 -8.28 -17.73
N VAL A 8 -6.98 -9.59 -17.76
CA VAL A 8 -7.87 -10.21 -18.75
C VAL A 8 -9.31 -9.72 -18.56
N TYR A 9 -9.78 -9.63 -17.31
CA TYR A 9 -11.11 -9.08 -17.03
C TYR A 9 -11.22 -7.61 -17.41
N GLU A 10 -10.21 -6.78 -17.10
CA GLU A 10 -10.19 -5.37 -17.49
C GLU A 10 -10.10 -5.19 -19.00
N CYS A 11 -9.27 -5.97 -19.70
CA CYS A 11 -9.27 -6.01 -21.16
C CYS A 11 -10.64 -6.40 -21.72
N GLY A 12 -11.33 -7.36 -21.08
CA GLY A 12 -12.70 -7.73 -21.43
C GLY A 12 -13.68 -6.57 -21.31
N LEU A 13 -13.67 -5.86 -20.18
CA LEU A 13 -14.51 -4.68 -19.97
C LEU A 13 -14.18 -3.56 -20.95
N CYS A 14 -12.89 -3.28 -21.19
CA CYS A 14 -12.44 -2.28 -22.14
C CYS A 14 -12.88 -2.59 -23.59
N LEU A 15 -12.76 -3.85 -24.02
CA LEU A 15 -13.26 -4.30 -25.32
C LEU A 15 -14.78 -4.18 -25.41
N TRP A 16 -15.50 -4.50 -24.33
CA TRP A 16 -16.96 -4.36 -24.26
C TRP A 16 -17.41 -2.90 -24.38
N THR A 17 -16.72 -2.00 -23.68
CA THR A 17 -16.93 -0.55 -23.76
C THR A 17 -16.65 -0.04 -25.16
N LEU A 18 -15.53 -0.45 -25.77
CA LEU A 18 -15.16 -0.07 -27.13
C LEU A 18 -16.16 -0.57 -28.17
N ALA A 19 -16.62 -1.82 -28.05
CA ALA A 19 -17.64 -2.37 -28.92
C ALA A 19 -18.94 -1.57 -28.82
N THR A 20 -19.38 -1.24 -27.61
CA THR A 20 -20.57 -0.41 -27.40
C THR A 20 -20.37 0.99 -27.96
N PHE A 21 -19.20 1.60 -27.76
CA PHE A 21 -18.85 2.90 -28.33
C PHE A 21 -18.95 2.91 -29.87
N ILE A 22 -18.47 1.85 -30.53
CA ILE A 22 -18.57 1.70 -31.99
C ILE A 22 -20.05 1.57 -32.41
N VAL A 23 -20.85 0.79 -31.68
CA VAL A 23 -22.29 0.63 -31.96
C VAL A 23 -23.04 1.96 -31.76
N SER A 24 -22.62 2.79 -30.81
CA SER A 24 -23.18 4.14 -30.59
C SER A 24 -22.89 5.14 -31.71
N ALA A 25 -21.96 4.84 -32.61
CA ALA A 25 -21.55 5.78 -33.65
C ALA A 25 -22.69 6.07 -34.64
N PRO A 26 -22.84 7.33 -35.09
CA PRO A 26 -23.88 7.70 -36.05
C PRO A 26 -23.72 6.90 -37.35
N GLY A 27 -24.84 6.44 -37.91
CA GLY A 27 -24.89 5.56 -39.08
C GLY A 27 -24.69 4.06 -38.78
N ILE A 28 -23.82 3.70 -37.84
CA ILE A 28 -23.70 2.30 -37.36
C ILE A 28 -24.92 1.95 -36.50
N ASN A 29 -25.26 2.82 -35.55
CA ASN A 29 -26.40 2.62 -34.67
C ASN A 29 -27.70 2.46 -35.48
N GLU A 30 -27.94 3.33 -36.46
CA GLU A 30 -29.14 3.29 -37.30
C GLU A 30 -29.27 1.95 -38.04
N LYS A 31 -28.18 1.47 -38.66
CA LYS A 31 -28.15 0.16 -39.32
C LYS A 31 -28.32 -1.00 -38.34
N PHE A 32 -27.71 -0.90 -37.16
CA PHE A 32 -27.81 -1.93 -36.12
C PHE A 32 -29.25 -2.06 -35.60
N LEU A 33 -29.91 -0.94 -35.32
CA LEU A 33 -31.31 -0.91 -34.90
C LEU A 33 -32.27 -1.42 -35.98
N GLU A 34 -31.88 -1.34 -37.26
CA GLU A 34 -32.68 -1.83 -38.37
C GLU A 34 -32.58 -3.34 -38.62
N THR A 35 -31.65 -4.04 -37.95
CA THR A 35 -31.47 -5.48 -38.10
C THR A 35 -32.72 -6.26 -37.70
N THR A 36 -32.96 -7.39 -38.38
CA THR A 36 -34.13 -8.25 -38.14
C THR A 36 -34.19 -8.73 -36.69
N MET A 37 -33.04 -9.03 -36.08
CA MET A 37 -32.95 -9.43 -34.68
C MET A 37 -33.48 -8.32 -33.76
N VAL A 38 -32.97 -7.09 -33.88
CA VAL A 38 -33.35 -5.97 -32.99
C VAL A 38 -34.82 -5.62 -33.18
N LYS A 39 -35.33 -5.56 -34.41
CA LYS A 39 -36.75 -5.32 -34.70
C LYS A 39 -37.67 -6.44 -34.18
N SER A 40 -37.19 -7.67 -34.08
CA SER A 40 -37.98 -8.80 -33.55
C SER A 40 -38.07 -8.79 -32.01
N LEU A 41 -37.03 -8.30 -31.34
CA LEU A 41 -36.94 -8.26 -29.87
C LEU A 41 -37.49 -6.95 -29.28
N PHE A 42 -37.41 -5.86 -30.04
CA PHE A 42 -37.79 -4.54 -29.58
C PHE A 42 -38.70 -3.85 -30.57
N THR A 43 -39.82 -3.35 -30.05
CA THR A 43 -40.83 -2.64 -30.82
C THR A 43 -40.89 -1.19 -30.42
N CYS A 44 -40.85 -0.31 -31.42
CA CYS A 44 -41.14 1.09 -31.22
C CYS A 44 -42.64 1.28 -30.94
N GLN A 45 -42.99 1.94 -29.83
CA GLN A 45 -44.39 2.24 -29.55
C GLN A 45 -44.87 3.37 -30.47
N ARG A 46 -46.02 3.18 -31.12
CA ARG A 46 -46.58 4.07 -32.17
C ARG A 46 -46.77 5.54 -31.78
N ILE A 47 -46.71 5.87 -30.49
CA ILE A 47 -46.98 7.19 -29.93
C ILE A 47 -45.72 8.09 -29.95
N MET A 48 -44.53 7.49 -30.10
CA MET A 48 -43.27 8.24 -30.10
C MET A 48 -42.82 8.63 -31.52
N ASP A 49 -42.14 9.77 -31.63
CA ASP A 49 -41.42 10.13 -32.85
C ASP A 49 -40.27 9.15 -33.10
N GLU A 50 -40.00 8.90 -34.39
CA GLU A 50 -39.03 7.90 -34.83
C GLU A 50 -37.61 8.13 -34.26
N LYS A 51 -37.25 9.41 -34.09
CA LYS A 51 -35.95 9.79 -33.55
C LYS A 51 -35.85 9.50 -32.05
N THR A 52 -36.78 9.99 -31.23
CA THR A 52 -36.78 9.69 -29.79
C THR A 52 -36.91 8.19 -29.54
N CYS A 53 -37.65 7.47 -30.39
CA CYS A 53 -37.76 6.03 -30.29
C CYS A 53 -36.41 5.31 -30.48
N ARG A 54 -35.62 5.71 -31.48
CA ARG A 54 -34.26 5.18 -31.66
C ARG A 54 -33.36 5.44 -30.44
N GLU A 55 -33.44 6.63 -29.86
CA GLU A 55 -32.65 7.02 -28.70
C GLU A 55 -33.04 6.20 -27.45
N VAL A 56 -34.34 6.01 -27.19
CA VAL A 56 -34.85 5.15 -26.11
C VAL A 56 -34.45 3.69 -26.32
N LEU A 57 -34.57 3.19 -27.55
CA LEU A 57 -34.17 1.83 -27.88
C LEU A 57 -32.67 1.61 -27.68
N THR A 58 -31.84 2.57 -28.09
CA THR A 58 -30.38 2.51 -27.89
C THR A 58 -30.03 2.46 -26.41
N TYR A 59 -30.66 3.32 -25.60
CA TYR A 59 -30.51 3.33 -24.15
C TYR A 59 -30.86 1.96 -23.54
N GLU A 60 -32.01 1.41 -23.94
CA GLU A 60 -32.49 0.12 -23.47
C GLU A 60 -31.57 -1.05 -23.82
N ILE A 61 -30.94 -1.01 -25.00
CA ILE A 61 -29.95 -2.01 -25.41
C ILE A 61 -28.69 -1.89 -24.54
N PHE A 62 -28.18 -0.69 -24.32
CA PHE A 62 -27.00 -0.48 -23.47
C PHE A 62 -27.25 -0.95 -22.04
N TYR A 63 -28.44 -0.67 -21.51
CA TYR A 63 -28.85 -1.15 -20.19
C TYR A 63 -28.78 -2.67 -20.07
N ARG A 64 -29.24 -3.41 -21.08
CA ARG A 64 -29.15 -4.89 -21.09
C ARG A 64 -27.72 -5.39 -21.25
N LEU A 65 -26.93 -4.78 -22.15
CA LEU A 65 -25.54 -5.18 -22.38
C LEU A 65 -24.69 -5.01 -21.11
N PHE A 66 -24.83 -3.87 -20.42
CA PHE A 66 -24.08 -3.64 -19.19
C PHE A 66 -24.67 -4.35 -17.98
N LEU A 67 -25.99 -4.61 -17.94
CA LEU A 67 -26.59 -5.49 -16.93
C LEU A 67 -25.90 -6.86 -16.92
N VAL A 68 -25.60 -7.44 -18.09
CA VAL A 68 -24.90 -8.73 -18.18
C VAL A 68 -23.56 -8.67 -17.46
N ILE A 69 -22.73 -7.68 -17.79
CA ILE A 69 -21.38 -7.54 -17.22
C ILE A 69 -21.44 -7.23 -15.72
N THR A 70 -22.36 -6.34 -15.32
CA THR A 70 -22.61 -5.99 -13.93
C THR A 70 -22.99 -7.22 -13.10
N VAL A 71 -24.01 -7.97 -13.53
CA VAL A 71 -24.49 -9.16 -12.82
C VAL A 71 -23.44 -10.26 -12.82
N TYR A 72 -22.74 -10.47 -13.94
CA TYR A 72 -21.65 -11.43 -14.03
C TYR A 72 -20.56 -11.18 -12.99
N HIS A 73 -20.05 -9.93 -12.92
CA HIS A 73 -19.03 -9.58 -11.95
C HIS A 73 -19.55 -9.52 -10.51
N PHE A 74 -20.80 -9.12 -10.30
CA PHE A 74 -21.41 -9.14 -8.97
C PHE A 74 -21.56 -10.57 -8.42
N ILE A 75 -21.99 -11.52 -9.25
CA ILE A 75 -22.08 -12.95 -8.88
C ILE A 75 -20.69 -13.50 -8.58
N LEU A 76 -19.69 -13.19 -9.41
CA LEU A 76 -18.31 -13.61 -9.14
C LEU A 76 -17.77 -13.00 -7.84
N ALA A 77 -18.04 -11.72 -7.57
CA ALA A 77 -17.65 -11.09 -6.32
C ALA A 77 -18.24 -11.83 -5.10
N PHE A 78 -19.50 -12.25 -5.19
CA PHE A 78 -20.16 -13.00 -4.11
C PHE A 78 -19.62 -14.43 -3.96
N ILE A 79 -19.45 -15.19 -5.04
CA ILE A 79 -18.95 -16.57 -4.98
C ILE A 79 -17.49 -16.62 -4.49
N LEU A 80 -16.70 -15.61 -4.83
CA LEU A 80 -15.28 -15.52 -4.48
C LEU A 80 -15.03 -14.88 -3.10
N LEU A 81 -16.07 -14.74 -2.27
CA LEU A 81 -15.93 -14.36 -0.86
C LEU A 81 -15.04 -15.38 -0.11
N PRO A 82 -14.35 -14.94 0.95
CA PRO A 82 -13.35 -15.76 1.65
C PRO A 82 -13.90 -17.04 2.30
N ASN A 83 -15.21 -17.18 2.44
CA ASN A 83 -15.86 -18.34 3.07
C ASN A 83 -15.64 -19.68 2.34
N PHE A 84 -15.20 -19.69 1.06
CA PHE A 84 -15.04 -20.91 0.24
C PHE A 84 -13.66 -21.02 -0.44
N PRO A 85 -12.56 -21.20 0.31
CA PRO A 85 -11.19 -21.07 -0.21
C PRO A 85 -10.82 -22.06 -1.33
N ALA A 86 -11.25 -23.33 -1.23
CA ALA A 86 -10.94 -24.36 -2.22
C ALA A 86 -11.62 -24.13 -3.59
N ILE A 87 -12.83 -23.56 -3.59
CA ILE A 87 -13.57 -23.24 -4.82
C ILE A 87 -13.07 -21.91 -5.40
N ARG A 88 -12.72 -20.96 -4.52
CA ARG A 88 -12.31 -19.61 -4.88
C ARG A 88 -11.10 -19.58 -5.82
N GLU A 89 -10.03 -20.28 -5.49
CA GLU A 89 -8.80 -20.26 -6.30
C GLU A 89 -8.99 -20.93 -7.66
N HIS A 90 -9.62 -22.10 -7.69
CA HIS A 90 -9.88 -22.84 -8.91
C HIS A 90 -10.86 -22.10 -9.85
N LEU A 91 -11.94 -21.54 -9.29
CA LEU A 91 -12.90 -20.74 -10.06
C LEU A 91 -12.25 -19.47 -10.60
N HIS A 92 -11.45 -18.77 -9.80
CA HIS A 92 -10.82 -17.52 -10.23
C HIS A 92 -9.74 -17.75 -11.27
N ASN A 93 -8.89 -18.77 -11.14
CA ASN A 93 -7.71 -18.93 -11.99
C ASN A 93 -7.91 -19.86 -13.20
N GLU A 94 -8.65 -20.95 -13.06
CA GLU A 94 -8.58 -22.07 -14.00
C GLU A 94 -9.88 -22.32 -14.79
N CYS A 95 -11.06 -22.07 -14.19
CA CYS A 95 -12.34 -22.52 -14.72
C CYS A 95 -12.95 -21.61 -15.83
N TRP A 96 -12.25 -21.42 -16.95
CA TRP A 96 -12.68 -20.52 -18.04
C TRP A 96 -13.95 -20.95 -18.78
N VAL A 97 -14.15 -22.26 -18.99
CA VAL A 97 -15.35 -22.77 -19.68
C VAL A 97 -16.60 -22.41 -18.88
N PHE A 98 -16.58 -22.61 -17.57
CA PHE A 98 -17.69 -22.24 -16.69
C PHE A 98 -17.97 -20.72 -16.73
N LYS A 99 -16.93 -19.89 -16.68
CA LYS A 99 -17.05 -18.42 -16.79
C LYS A 99 -17.71 -17.98 -18.09
N LEU A 100 -17.30 -18.56 -19.22
CA LEU A 100 -17.88 -18.22 -20.52
C LEU A 100 -19.32 -18.73 -20.65
N LEU A 101 -19.62 -19.92 -20.12
CA LEU A 101 -20.99 -20.45 -20.09
C LEU A 101 -21.92 -19.62 -19.20
N SER A 102 -21.45 -19.19 -18.02
CA SER A 102 -22.24 -18.34 -17.13
C SER A 102 -22.48 -16.97 -17.74
N LEU A 103 -21.48 -16.37 -18.40
CA LEU A 103 -21.64 -15.13 -19.15
C LEU A 103 -22.67 -15.29 -20.29
N ALA A 104 -22.62 -16.40 -21.04
CA ALA A 104 -23.59 -16.69 -22.09
C ALA A 104 -25.01 -16.88 -21.54
N ALA A 105 -25.16 -17.59 -20.41
CA ALA A 105 -26.44 -17.80 -19.75
C ALA A 105 -27.06 -16.48 -19.27
N ILE A 106 -26.28 -15.61 -18.63
CA ILE A 106 -26.72 -14.28 -18.20
C ILE A 106 -27.09 -13.42 -19.42
N SER A 107 -26.31 -13.50 -20.50
CA SER A 107 -26.61 -12.80 -21.76
C SER A 107 -27.95 -13.20 -22.35
N ILE A 108 -28.23 -14.51 -22.42
CA ILE A 108 -29.52 -15.04 -22.87
C ILE A 108 -30.64 -14.56 -21.94
N GLY A 109 -30.44 -14.63 -20.63
CA GLY A 109 -31.41 -14.15 -19.64
C GLY A 109 -31.75 -12.67 -19.81
N ALA A 110 -30.76 -11.83 -20.10
CA ALA A 110 -30.96 -10.40 -20.33
C ALA A 110 -31.81 -10.09 -21.57
N LEU A 111 -31.77 -10.95 -22.60
CA LEU A 111 -32.60 -10.81 -23.81
C LEU A 111 -34.09 -11.07 -23.54
N TYR A 112 -34.42 -11.88 -22.53
CA TYR A 112 -35.81 -12.17 -22.14
C TYR A 112 -36.44 -11.08 -21.27
N ILE A 113 -35.71 -10.02 -20.90
CA ILE A 113 -36.23 -8.92 -20.10
C ILE A 113 -37.18 -8.05 -20.94
N PRO A 114 -38.48 -7.97 -20.58
CA PRO A 114 -39.46 -7.22 -21.36
C PRO A 114 -39.13 -5.72 -21.47
N GLN A 115 -39.37 -5.15 -22.64
CA GLN A 115 -39.05 -3.75 -23.01
C GLN A 115 -39.61 -2.71 -22.03
N HIS A 116 -40.85 -2.88 -21.58
CA HIS A 116 -41.51 -1.92 -20.69
C HIS A 116 -41.61 -2.42 -19.25
N SER A 117 -40.64 -3.21 -18.81
CA SER A 117 -40.61 -3.72 -17.44
C SER A 117 -40.15 -2.64 -16.45
N TYR A 118 -40.76 -2.64 -15.25
CA TYR A 118 -40.27 -1.84 -14.12
C TYR A 118 -38.83 -2.19 -13.73
N PHE A 119 -38.33 -3.36 -14.14
CA PHE A 119 -36.96 -3.80 -13.89
C PHE A 119 -35.92 -2.81 -14.42
N ILE A 120 -36.08 -2.30 -15.65
CA ILE A 120 -35.14 -1.31 -16.22
C ILE A 120 -35.13 -0.04 -15.40
N VAL A 121 -36.29 0.38 -14.89
CA VAL A 121 -36.41 1.56 -14.01
C VAL A 121 -35.66 1.36 -12.71
N TYR A 122 -35.86 0.24 -12.02
CA TYR A 122 -35.15 -0.07 -10.79
C TYR A 122 -33.65 -0.23 -11.01
N PHE A 123 -33.25 -0.86 -12.11
CA PHE A 123 -31.85 -1.03 -12.46
C PHE A 123 -31.14 0.32 -12.69
N SER A 124 -31.81 1.34 -13.24
CA SER A 124 -31.24 2.70 -13.33
C SER A 124 -30.84 3.30 -11.97
N TYR A 125 -31.60 3.02 -10.90
CA TYR A 125 -31.24 3.46 -9.55
C TYR A 125 -30.06 2.64 -8.99
N VAL A 126 -30.00 1.34 -9.26
CA VAL A 126 -28.85 0.49 -8.89
C VAL A 126 -27.58 0.99 -9.59
N VAL A 127 -27.69 1.27 -10.90
CA VAL A 127 -26.61 1.85 -11.71
C VAL A 127 -26.15 3.17 -11.13
N LEU A 128 -27.08 4.03 -10.68
CA LEU A 128 -26.74 5.30 -10.07
C LEU A 128 -25.90 5.13 -8.79
N ILE A 129 -26.34 4.25 -7.89
CA ILE A 129 -25.63 3.95 -6.63
C ILE A 129 -24.26 3.34 -6.93
N GLY A 130 -24.19 2.31 -7.77
CA GLY A 130 -22.93 1.67 -8.12
C GLY A 130 -21.95 2.58 -8.84
N SER A 131 -22.45 3.47 -9.70
CA SER A 131 -21.62 4.48 -10.38
C SER A 131 -21.03 5.48 -9.38
N SER A 132 -21.81 5.90 -8.38
CA SER A 132 -21.33 6.80 -7.32
C SER A 132 -20.26 6.14 -6.45
N LEU A 133 -20.44 4.86 -6.09
CA LEU A 133 -19.44 4.07 -5.38
C LEU A 133 -18.16 3.95 -6.22
N PHE A 134 -18.28 3.72 -7.52
CA PHE A 134 -17.12 3.65 -8.40
C PHE A 134 -16.36 4.98 -8.48
N ILE A 135 -17.05 6.13 -8.54
CA ILE A 135 -16.37 7.44 -8.54
C ILE A 135 -15.53 7.61 -7.26
N MET A 136 -16.02 7.10 -6.11
CA MET A 136 -15.24 7.10 -4.85
C MET A 136 -14.02 6.16 -4.94
N PHE A 137 -14.18 4.95 -5.47
CA PHE A 137 -13.05 4.03 -5.68
C PHE A 137 -12.02 4.61 -6.65
N GLN A 138 -12.47 5.20 -7.75
CA GLN A 138 -11.63 5.88 -8.72
C GLN A 138 -10.82 7.00 -8.07
N PHE A 139 -11.40 7.78 -7.16
CA PHE A 139 -10.66 8.78 -6.39
C PHE A 139 -9.49 8.15 -5.61
N PHE A 140 -9.74 7.09 -4.83
CA PHE A 140 -8.68 6.42 -4.07
C PHE A 140 -7.59 5.86 -4.97
N LEU A 141 -7.96 5.22 -6.08
CA LEU A 141 -7.02 4.67 -7.06
C LEU A 141 -6.16 5.76 -7.72
N LEU A 142 -6.75 6.92 -8.03
CA LEU A 142 -6.01 8.04 -8.63
C LEU A 142 -5.06 8.72 -7.64
N VAL A 143 -5.43 8.79 -6.35
CA VAL A 143 -4.55 9.30 -5.29
C VAL A 143 -3.38 8.36 -5.07
N ASP A 144 -3.63 7.05 -4.90
CA ASP A 144 -2.56 6.06 -4.74
C ASP A 144 -1.64 6.04 -5.98
N LEU A 145 -2.20 6.13 -7.20
CA LEU A 145 -1.39 6.28 -8.41
C LEU A 145 -0.48 7.51 -8.37
N ALA A 146 -1.00 8.65 -7.92
CA ALA A 146 -0.22 9.89 -7.83
C ALA A 146 0.92 9.76 -6.80
N GLU A 147 0.63 9.20 -5.63
CA GLU A 147 1.62 8.98 -4.57
C GLU A 147 2.69 7.96 -5.00
N ALA A 148 2.26 6.82 -5.54
CA ALA A 148 3.14 5.76 -6.03
C ALA A 148 4.04 6.26 -7.17
N LEU A 149 3.50 7.05 -8.09
CA LEU A 149 4.29 7.64 -9.17
C LEU A 149 5.32 8.64 -8.63
N GLY A 150 4.91 9.51 -7.71
CA GLY A 150 5.83 10.46 -7.05
C GLY A 150 6.97 9.75 -6.33
N ALA A 151 6.65 8.75 -5.51
CA ALA A 151 7.63 7.95 -4.78
C ALA A 151 8.57 7.20 -5.71
N TRP A 152 8.05 6.55 -6.76
CA TRP A 152 8.85 5.80 -7.72
C TRP A 152 9.85 6.70 -8.45
N VAL A 153 9.43 7.88 -8.92
CA VAL A 153 10.34 8.81 -9.60
C VAL A 153 11.47 9.28 -8.66
N THR A 154 11.14 9.61 -7.41
CA THR A 154 12.12 10.01 -6.40
C THR A 154 13.13 8.88 -6.10
N GLU A 155 12.66 7.66 -5.90
CA GLU A 155 13.53 6.50 -5.64
C GLU A 155 14.50 6.22 -6.81
N GLN A 156 14.01 6.31 -8.06
CA GLN A 156 14.84 6.09 -9.24
C GLN A 156 15.88 7.21 -9.43
N GLN A 157 15.61 8.43 -8.97
CA GLN A 157 16.59 9.52 -8.96
C GLN A 157 17.76 9.22 -8.02
N GLU A 158 17.48 8.66 -6.83
CA GLU A 158 18.48 8.40 -5.80
C GLU A 158 19.40 7.22 -6.17
N LYS A 159 18.86 6.20 -6.86
CA LYS A 159 19.61 5.04 -7.38
C LYS A 159 20.51 5.41 -8.56
N GLY A 160 21.59 6.16 -8.31
CA GLY A 160 22.94 5.94 -8.86
C GLY A 160 23.23 5.75 -10.36
N SER A 161 22.26 5.81 -11.28
CA SER A 161 22.41 5.28 -12.66
C SER A 161 22.77 6.33 -13.71
N LYS A 162 23.30 5.89 -14.86
CA LYS A 162 23.56 6.69 -16.09
C LYS A 162 22.33 7.49 -16.58
N ARG A 163 21.13 7.15 -16.09
CA ARG A 163 19.84 7.76 -16.45
C ARG A 163 19.37 8.87 -15.48
N LYS A 164 20.20 9.32 -14.54
CA LYS A 164 19.85 10.38 -13.54
C LYS A 164 19.27 11.65 -14.16
N THR A 165 19.80 12.12 -15.28
CA THR A 165 19.27 13.31 -15.97
C THR A 165 17.84 13.10 -16.45
N SER A 166 17.50 11.91 -16.96
CA SER A 166 16.14 11.59 -17.42
C SER A 166 15.13 11.53 -16.27
N PHE A 167 15.50 10.97 -15.10
CA PHE A 167 14.61 10.92 -13.93
C PHE A 167 14.40 12.30 -13.29
N LYS A 168 15.41 13.16 -13.28
CA LYS A 168 15.25 14.58 -12.88
C LYS A 168 14.30 15.33 -13.82
N VAL A 169 14.45 15.15 -15.13
CA VAL A 169 13.51 15.74 -16.11
C VAL A 169 12.10 15.22 -15.88
N MET A 170 11.92 13.93 -15.62
CA MET A 170 10.61 13.35 -15.34
C MET A 170 9.99 13.90 -14.04
N LEU A 171 10.77 14.11 -12.98
CA LEU A 171 10.30 14.73 -11.74
C LEU A 171 9.83 16.17 -11.99
N VAL A 172 10.60 16.96 -12.74
CA VAL A 172 10.21 18.32 -13.14
C VAL A 172 8.93 18.30 -13.97
N LEU A 173 8.82 17.37 -14.93
CA LEU A 173 7.59 17.19 -15.71
C LEU A 173 6.39 16.83 -14.82
N LEU A 174 6.57 16.01 -13.79
CA LEU A 174 5.51 15.63 -12.86
C LEU A 174 5.02 16.83 -12.03
N ILE A 175 5.95 17.65 -11.56
CA ILE A 175 5.66 18.90 -10.85
C ILE A 175 4.94 19.88 -11.79
N CYS A 176 5.43 20.07 -13.01
CA CYS A 176 4.78 20.92 -14.02
C CYS A 176 3.37 20.43 -14.35
N ASN A 177 3.16 19.13 -14.50
CA ASN A 177 1.83 18.56 -14.71
C ASN A 177 0.90 18.78 -13.51
N SER A 178 1.43 18.72 -12.28
CA SER A 178 0.65 19.02 -11.07
C SER A 178 0.11 20.46 -11.11
N TYR A 179 0.95 21.42 -11.46
CA TYR A 179 0.53 22.82 -11.63
C TYR A 179 -0.42 23.02 -12.82
N LEU A 180 -0.21 22.29 -13.92
CA LEU A 180 -1.12 22.32 -15.07
C LEU A 180 -2.52 21.83 -14.70
N LEU A 181 -2.62 20.71 -13.96
CA LEU A 181 -3.89 20.18 -13.48
C LEU A 181 -4.62 21.18 -12.57
N LEU A 182 -3.90 21.84 -11.66
CA LEU A 182 -4.45 22.90 -10.81
C LEU A 182 -4.93 24.10 -11.63
N ALA A 183 -4.13 24.56 -12.60
CA ALA A 183 -4.48 25.69 -13.47
C ALA A 183 -5.71 25.39 -14.34
N VAL A 184 -5.79 24.19 -14.92
CA VAL A 184 -6.96 23.74 -15.69
C VAL A 184 -8.21 23.66 -14.80
N SER A 185 -8.07 23.14 -13.58
CA SER A 185 -9.18 23.02 -12.63
C SER A 185 -9.72 24.40 -12.22
N LEU A 186 -8.84 25.30 -11.79
CA LEU A 186 -9.21 26.68 -11.41
C LEU A 186 -9.75 27.46 -12.60
N GLY A 187 -9.16 27.31 -13.78
CA GLY A 187 -9.64 27.93 -15.02
C GLY A 187 -11.05 27.44 -15.41
N THR A 188 -11.32 26.14 -15.22
CA THR A 188 -12.65 25.56 -15.46
C THR A 188 -13.68 26.10 -14.48
N VAL A 189 -13.35 26.16 -13.19
CA VAL A 189 -14.23 26.74 -12.16
C VAL A 189 -14.50 28.22 -12.45
N ALA A 190 -13.47 29.00 -12.78
CA ALA A 190 -13.62 30.41 -13.12
C ALA A 190 -14.49 30.62 -14.35
N TYR A 191 -14.29 29.82 -15.41
CA TYR A 191 -15.14 29.84 -16.60
C TYR A 191 -16.61 29.56 -16.25
N ILE A 192 -16.86 28.53 -15.44
CA ILE A 192 -18.22 28.18 -15.01
C ILE A 192 -18.85 29.29 -14.18
N LEU A 193 -18.11 29.90 -13.24
CA LEU A 193 -18.61 31.01 -12.43
C LEU A 193 -18.99 32.22 -13.30
N VAL A 194 -18.21 32.53 -14.34
CA VAL A 194 -18.53 33.62 -15.28
C VAL A 194 -19.80 33.29 -16.07
N VAL A 195 -19.94 32.05 -16.55
CA VAL A 195 -21.13 31.62 -17.29
C VAL A 195 -22.37 31.57 -16.40
N ALA A 196 -22.24 31.00 -15.20
CA ALA A 196 -23.32 30.84 -14.23
C ALA A 196 -23.81 32.17 -13.66
N SER A 197 -22.90 33.13 -13.40
CA SER A 197 -23.22 34.47 -12.88
C SER A 197 -24.19 35.27 -13.77
N THR A 198 -24.27 34.93 -15.06
CA THR A 198 -25.25 35.56 -15.96
C THR A 198 -26.69 35.06 -15.76
N GLN A 199 -26.92 34.06 -14.90
CA GLN A 199 -28.18 33.34 -14.73
C GLN A 199 -28.48 33.14 -13.23
N ASN A 200 -29.75 33.21 -12.80
CA ASN A 200 -30.12 33.11 -11.37
C ASN A 200 -30.11 31.64 -10.84
N CYS A 201 -28.95 30.98 -10.83
CA CYS A 201 -28.80 29.55 -10.51
C CYS A 201 -28.13 29.33 -9.14
N ILE A 202 -28.77 29.84 -8.07
CA ILE A 202 -28.23 29.93 -6.70
C ILE A 202 -27.61 28.61 -6.19
N TRP A 203 -28.26 27.48 -6.41
CA TRP A 203 -27.76 26.19 -5.92
C TRP A 203 -26.43 25.79 -6.56
N ASN A 204 -26.25 26.09 -7.85
CA ASN A 204 -25.02 25.77 -8.57
C ASN A 204 -23.88 26.64 -8.06
N ASP A 205 -24.15 27.92 -7.85
CA ASP A 205 -23.16 28.86 -7.31
C ASP A 205 -22.68 28.40 -5.93
N ILE A 206 -23.60 27.98 -5.04
CA ILE A 206 -23.25 27.43 -3.72
C ILE A 206 -22.32 26.21 -3.86
N PHE A 207 -22.66 25.25 -4.72
CA PHE A 207 -21.85 24.04 -4.89
C PHE A 207 -20.47 24.33 -5.49
N ILE A 208 -20.40 25.23 -6.48
CA ILE A 208 -19.14 25.63 -7.10
C ILE A 208 -18.24 26.33 -6.07
N VAL A 209 -18.80 27.24 -5.28
CA VAL A 209 -18.06 27.94 -4.22
C VAL A 209 -17.57 26.96 -3.14
N LEU A 210 -18.38 25.96 -2.78
CA LEU A 210 -17.98 24.92 -1.82
C LEU A 210 -16.76 24.13 -2.34
N ILE A 211 -16.81 23.67 -3.60
CA ILE A 211 -15.72 22.89 -4.22
C ILE A 211 -14.47 23.75 -4.39
N LEU A 212 -14.63 25.01 -4.79
CA LEU A 212 -13.52 25.97 -4.89
C LEU A 212 -12.87 26.21 -3.52
N GLY A 213 -13.67 26.46 -2.49
CA GLY A 213 -13.19 26.67 -1.12
C GLY A 213 -12.46 25.44 -0.58
N ALA A 214 -13.04 24.25 -0.73
CA ALA A 214 -12.39 23.00 -0.35
C ALA A 214 -11.08 22.77 -1.13
N SER A 215 -11.02 23.14 -2.41
CA SER A 215 -9.78 23.05 -3.21
C SER A 215 -8.68 23.96 -2.67
N PHE A 216 -9.01 25.20 -2.28
CA PHE A 216 -8.05 26.12 -1.65
C PHE A 216 -7.57 25.61 -0.29
N ILE A 217 -8.48 25.07 0.53
CA ILE A 217 -8.14 24.46 1.83
C ILE A 217 -7.21 23.27 1.63
N SER A 218 -7.55 22.34 0.73
CA SER A 218 -6.74 21.18 0.39
C SER A 218 -5.32 21.58 -0.06
N PHE A 219 -5.23 22.58 -0.95
CA PHE A 219 -3.93 23.11 -1.38
C PHE A 219 -3.16 23.72 -0.21
N GLY A 220 -3.79 24.59 0.59
CA GLY A 220 -3.14 25.24 1.73
C GLY A 220 -2.61 24.26 2.78
N ILE A 221 -3.40 23.25 3.14
CA ILE A 221 -3.00 22.22 4.10
C ILE A 221 -1.83 21.38 3.55
N THR A 222 -1.79 21.09 2.25
CA THR A 222 -0.68 20.34 1.62
C THR A 222 0.68 21.04 1.80
N TRP A 223 0.69 22.37 1.96
CA TRP A 223 1.91 23.15 2.24
C TRP A 223 2.31 23.21 3.72
N HIS A 224 1.55 22.58 4.61
CA HIS A 224 1.83 22.63 6.04
C HIS A 224 3.23 22.04 6.35
N PRO A 225 4.08 22.75 7.13
CA PRO A 225 5.47 22.36 7.35
C PRO A 225 5.65 20.92 7.84
N ARG A 226 4.80 20.46 8.76
CA ARG A 226 4.87 19.10 9.33
C ARG A 226 4.68 17.99 8.29
N ILE A 227 3.91 18.24 7.24
CA ILE A 227 3.71 17.27 6.15
C ILE A 227 4.98 17.26 5.30
N ARG A 228 5.45 18.44 4.90
CA ARG A 228 6.58 18.60 3.98
C ARG A 228 7.91 18.11 4.56
N THR A 229 8.11 18.21 5.87
CA THR A 229 9.35 17.75 6.52
C THR A 229 9.36 16.24 6.75
N ASN A 230 8.19 15.60 6.86
CA ASN A 230 8.08 14.17 7.18
C ASN A 230 7.82 13.30 5.94
N ILE A 231 7.20 13.85 4.90
CA ILE A 231 6.95 13.15 3.63
C ILE A 231 8.09 13.51 2.66
N GLN A 232 8.99 12.56 2.40
CA GLN A 232 10.23 12.75 1.63
C GLN A 232 10.06 12.97 0.11
N THR A 233 8.84 12.96 -0.43
CA THR A 233 8.64 13.07 -1.89
C THR A 233 8.63 14.52 -2.34
N GLU A 234 9.57 14.94 -3.19
CA GLU A 234 9.54 16.29 -3.80
C GLU A 234 8.26 16.56 -4.62
N ALA A 235 7.46 15.52 -4.91
CA ALA A 235 6.19 15.57 -5.62
C ALA A 235 4.92 15.59 -4.72
N VAL A 236 4.99 16.09 -3.48
CA VAL A 236 3.83 16.17 -2.54
C VAL A 236 2.57 16.82 -3.14
N ILE A 237 2.72 17.68 -4.16
CA ILE A 237 1.61 18.45 -4.76
C ILE A 237 0.76 17.60 -5.72
N LEU A 238 1.31 16.53 -6.31
CA LEU A 238 0.61 15.76 -7.35
C LEU A 238 -0.68 15.12 -6.85
N PRO A 239 -0.73 14.41 -5.69
CA PRO A 239 -1.97 13.86 -5.16
C PRO A 239 -3.05 14.93 -4.97
N CYS A 240 -2.69 16.07 -4.36
CA CYS A 240 -3.62 17.20 -4.18
C CYS A 240 -4.16 17.71 -5.52
N ALA A 241 -3.30 17.85 -6.54
CA ALA A 241 -3.70 18.32 -7.87
C ALA A 241 -4.67 17.35 -8.56
N VAL A 242 -4.43 16.04 -8.41
CA VAL A 242 -5.30 14.98 -8.95
C VAL A 242 -6.68 14.98 -8.26
N VAL A 243 -6.73 15.15 -6.94
CA VAL A 243 -8.01 15.21 -6.19
C VAL A 243 -8.85 16.41 -6.62
N ILE A 244 -8.24 17.59 -6.73
CA ILE A 244 -8.92 18.80 -7.16
C ILE A 244 -9.43 18.64 -8.59
N PHE A 245 -8.60 18.14 -9.50
CA PHE A 245 -8.99 17.91 -10.89
C PHE A 245 -10.14 16.92 -11.02
N HIS A 246 -10.08 15.79 -10.32
CA HIS A 246 -11.15 14.78 -10.31
C HIS A 246 -12.47 15.36 -9.78
N SER A 247 -12.42 16.09 -8.66
CA SER A 247 -13.62 16.68 -8.04
C SER A 247 -14.25 17.76 -8.93
N VAL A 248 -13.44 18.61 -9.57
CA VAL A 248 -13.90 19.61 -10.54
C VAL A 248 -14.48 18.93 -11.79
N PHE A 249 -13.87 17.84 -12.26
CA PHE A 249 -14.41 17.08 -13.39
C PHE A 249 -15.78 16.47 -13.08
N VAL A 250 -15.96 15.84 -11.91
CA VAL A 250 -17.27 15.29 -11.49
C VAL A 250 -18.29 16.42 -11.28
N MET A 251 -17.89 17.57 -10.75
CA MET A 251 -18.76 18.76 -10.67
C MET A 251 -19.23 19.21 -12.05
N VAL A 252 -18.33 19.29 -13.03
CA VAL A 252 -18.68 19.61 -14.43
C VAL A 252 -19.71 18.63 -14.96
N LEU A 253 -19.53 17.32 -14.72
CA LEU A 253 -20.52 16.30 -15.12
C LEU A 253 -21.89 16.60 -14.48
N ALA A 254 -21.93 16.87 -13.18
CA ALA A 254 -23.16 17.17 -12.45
C ALA A 254 -23.91 18.39 -13.01
N LEU A 255 -23.19 19.48 -13.31
CA LEU A 255 -23.76 20.69 -13.89
C LEU A 255 -24.27 20.49 -15.33
N THR A 256 -23.76 19.48 -16.06
CA THR A 256 -24.30 19.14 -17.38
C THR A 256 -25.59 18.33 -17.35
N ILE A 257 -25.94 17.72 -16.20
CA ILE A 257 -27.17 16.93 -16.01
C ILE A 257 -28.36 17.84 -15.65
N GLN A 258 -28.13 19.08 -15.24
CA GLN A 258 -29.19 19.95 -14.75
C GLN A 258 -30.19 20.39 -15.83
N GLY A 259 -31.47 20.42 -15.43
CA GLY A 259 -32.56 21.01 -16.20
C GLY A 259 -32.75 22.50 -15.92
N GLY A 260 -33.30 23.23 -16.89
CA GLY A 260 -33.63 24.66 -16.79
C GLY A 260 -32.88 25.52 -17.80
N ARG A 261 -33.56 26.48 -18.43
CA ARG A 261 -32.95 27.41 -19.40
C ARG A 261 -31.89 28.26 -18.68
N GLY A 262 -30.64 28.15 -19.12
CA GLY A 262 -29.52 28.97 -18.63
C GLY A 262 -28.78 28.43 -17.40
N CYS A 263 -29.31 27.45 -16.66
CA CYS A 263 -28.60 26.88 -15.49
C CYS A 263 -27.73 25.67 -15.82
N ASN A 264 -27.88 25.10 -17.01
CA ASN A 264 -27.02 24.07 -17.56
C ASN A 264 -25.85 24.71 -18.33
N LEU A 265 -24.73 23.99 -18.48
CA LEU A 265 -23.63 24.38 -19.38
C LEU A 265 -24.00 24.24 -20.87
N GLU A 266 -25.16 24.75 -21.27
CA GLU A 266 -25.70 24.64 -22.63
C GLU A 266 -24.83 25.35 -23.66
N GLY A 267 -24.56 24.71 -24.79
CA GLY A 267 -23.80 25.31 -25.89
C GLY A 267 -22.29 25.35 -25.67
N THR A 268 -21.80 24.84 -24.54
CA THR A 268 -20.37 24.58 -24.33
C THR A 268 -19.93 23.30 -25.06
N PHE A 269 -18.63 23.16 -25.31
CA PHE A 269 -18.06 21.96 -25.95
C PHE A 269 -18.38 20.64 -25.20
N LEU A 270 -18.82 20.74 -23.93
CA LEU A 270 -19.09 19.63 -23.03
C LEU A 270 -20.57 19.19 -23.01
N SER A 271 -21.51 19.97 -23.57
CA SER A 271 -22.94 19.60 -23.57
C SER A 271 -23.73 20.21 -24.73
N ARG A 272 -24.51 19.39 -25.44
CA ARG A 272 -25.47 19.83 -26.47
C ARG A 272 -26.85 19.23 -26.14
N GLN A 273 -27.83 20.07 -25.82
CA GLN A 273 -29.08 19.74 -25.11
C GLN A 273 -30.09 18.84 -25.86
N LYS A 274 -29.80 18.33 -27.06
CA LYS A 274 -30.73 17.38 -27.71
C LYS A 274 -30.51 16.01 -27.09
N ILE A 275 -31.57 15.40 -26.51
CA ILE A 275 -31.56 14.00 -26.07
C ILE A 275 -30.92 13.18 -27.17
N SER A 276 -29.73 12.68 -26.88
CA SER A 276 -28.95 11.89 -27.80
C SER A 276 -28.07 10.95 -26.98
N THR A 277 -28.14 9.67 -27.26
CA THR A 277 -27.24 8.63 -26.74
C THR A 277 -25.89 8.66 -27.45
N ARG A 278 -25.57 9.76 -28.13
CA ARG A 278 -24.27 9.99 -28.73
C ARG A 278 -23.22 10.16 -27.65
N VAL A 279 -22.04 9.62 -27.94
CA VAL A 279 -20.91 9.73 -27.03
C VAL A 279 -20.32 11.13 -27.15
N HIS A 280 -20.29 11.85 -26.02
CA HIS A 280 -19.70 13.18 -25.93
C HIS A 280 -18.24 13.08 -25.48
N LEU A 281 -17.44 14.14 -25.71
CA LEU A 281 -16.05 14.15 -25.26
C LEU A 281 -15.93 13.94 -23.74
N LYS A 282 -16.88 14.48 -22.95
CA LYS A 282 -16.93 14.24 -21.49
C LYS A 282 -16.99 12.75 -21.15
N SER A 283 -17.74 11.97 -21.92
CA SER A 283 -17.86 10.52 -21.75
C SER A 283 -16.54 9.82 -22.12
N ILE A 284 -15.88 10.26 -23.18
CA ILE A 284 -14.56 9.73 -23.57
C ILE A 284 -13.53 9.97 -22.46
N ILE A 285 -13.46 11.20 -21.95
CA ILE A 285 -12.53 11.55 -20.85
C ILE A 285 -12.86 10.72 -19.60
N ALA A 286 -14.14 10.65 -19.19
CA ALA A 286 -14.59 9.88 -18.04
C ALA A 286 -14.23 8.39 -18.14
N LEU A 287 -14.51 7.76 -19.29
CA LEU A 287 -14.19 6.35 -19.52
C LEU A 287 -12.69 6.10 -19.62
N SER A 288 -11.92 7.03 -20.20
CA SER A 288 -10.46 6.92 -20.23
C SER A 288 -9.83 6.97 -18.84
N LEU A 289 -10.33 7.86 -17.97
CA LEU A 289 -9.91 7.94 -16.57
C LEU A 289 -10.31 6.68 -15.79
N MET A 290 -11.50 6.14 -16.06
CA MET A 290 -11.99 4.91 -15.43
C MET A 290 -11.08 3.73 -15.76
N HIS A 291 -10.88 3.45 -17.06
CA HIS A 291 -10.03 2.35 -17.50
C HIS A 291 -8.57 2.52 -17.04
N THR A 292 -8.05 3.76 -17.03
CA THR A 292 -6.70 4.03 -16.51
C THR A 292 -6.58 3.65 -15.03
N ALA A 293 -7.58 3.99 -14.20
CA ALA A 293 -7.58 3.65 -12.77
C ALA A 293 -7.67 2.13 -12.52
N ILE A 294 -8.51 1.41 -13.27
CA ILE A 294 -8.63 -0.05 -13.13
C ILE A 294 -7.36 -0.77 -13.64
N VAL A 295 -6.80 -0.31 -14.77
CA VAL A 295 -5.52 -0.83 -15.29
C VAL A 295 -4.40 -0.59 -14.28
N TYR A 296 -4.38 0.58 -13.62
CA TYR A 296 -3.42 0.84 -12.54
C TYR A 296 -3.55 -0.18 -11.41
N GLU A 297 -4.76 -0.44 -10.92
CA GLU A 297 -4.99 -1.48 -9.89
C GLU A 297 -4.51 -2.87 -10.35
N CYS A 298 -4.71 -3.22 -11.63
CA CYS A 298 -4.22 -4.47 -12.19
C CYS A 298 -2.69 -4.54 -12.28
N LEU A 299 -1.99 -3.40 -12.32
CA LEU A 299 -0.53 -3.32 -12.41
C LEU A 299 0.13 -3.10 -11.04
N ARG A 300 -0.63 -2.65 -10.04
CA ARG A 300 -0.13 -2.35 -8.69
C ARG A 300 0.36 -3.64 -8.03
N SER A 301 1.51 -3.53 -7.35
CA SER A 301 2.09 -4.66 -6.62
C SER A 301 1.13 -5.17 -5.55
N SER A 302 0.99 -6.49 -5.54
CA SER A 302 0.12 -7.32 -4.73
C SER A 302 -0.08 -6.91 -3.26
N ARG A 303 0.97 -6.43 -2.60
CA ARG A 303 0.99 -6.17 -1.15
C ARG A 303 0.35 -4.84 -0.75
N ASP A 304 0.17 -3.92 -1.70
CA ASP A 304 -0.38 -2.58 -1.46
C ASP A 304 -1.65 -2.33 -2.31
N SER A 305 -2.30 -3.39 -2.81
CA SER A 305 -3.46 -3.24 -3.71
C SER A 305 -4.65 -2.62 -2.96
N PHE A 306 -5.36 -1.70 -3.62
CA PHE A 306 -6.52 -1.03 -3.04
C PHE A 306 -7.63 -2.04 -2.69
N THR A 307 -7.83 -3.03 -3.57
CA THR A 307 -8.84 -4.08 -3.40
C THR A 307 -8.57 -4.98 -2.19
N LEU A 308 -7.30 -5.18 -1.80
CA LEU A 308 -6.95 -5.85 -0.55
C LEU A 308 -7.32 -5.01 0.68
N GLY A 309 -7.14 -3.69 0.60
CA GLY A 309 -7.54 -2.76 1.67
C GLY A 309 -9.05 -2.69 1.90
N LEU A 310 -9.86 -2.97 0.86
CA LEU A 310 -11.32 -2.82 0.88
C LEU A 310 -12.05 -3.86 1.76
N LEU A 311 -11.49 -5.07 1.90
CA LEU A 311 -12.06 -6.19 2.63
C LEU A 311 -11.15 -6.70 3.76
N LYS A 312 -10.21 -5.86 4.21
CA LYS A 312 -9.23 -6.20 5.26
C LYS A 312 -9.88 -6.26 6.65
N ASP A 313 -10.82 -7.18 6.82
CA ASP A 313 -11.34 -7.57 8.12
C ASP A 313 -11.53 -9.10 8.14
N THR A 314 -11.12 -9.72 9.24
CA THR A 314 -11.24 -11.16 9.58
C THR A 314 -10.22 -12.18 9.02
N LYS A 315 -9.12 -12.32 9.77
CA LYS A 315 -8.57 -13.55 10.39
C LYS A 315 -8.23 -14.83 9.60
N THR A 316 -8.53 -15.03 8.32
CA THR A 316 -8.16 -16.32 7.68
C THR A 316 -8.03 -16.17 6.16
N ASP A 317 -6.89 -16.60 5.62
CA ASP A 317 -6.66 -16.94 4.20
C ASP A 317 -6.37 -15.81 3.16
N GLU A 318 -6.16 -14.55 3.56
CA GLU A 318 -5.70 -13.49 2.62
C GLU A 318 -4.21 -13.12 2.73
N GLU A 319 -3.44 -13.66 3.70
CA GLU A 319 -2.03 -13.28 3.91
C GLU A 319 -1.08 -13.65 2.75
N ASN A 320 -1.49 -14.57 1.86
CA ASN A 320 -0.71 -14.97 0.68
C ASN A 320 -1.35 -14.53 -0.65
N LEU A 321 -2.49 -13.83 -0.63
CA LEU A 321 -3.19 -13.39 -1.83
C LEU A 321 -2.64 -12.05 -2.32
N SER A 322 -2.55 -11.89 -3.64
CA SER A 322 -2.06 -10.66 -4.24
C SER A 322 -3.09 -9.52 -4.30
N TYR A 323 -4.37 -9.85 -4.15
CA TYR A 323 -5.46 -8.90 -4.07
C TYR A 323 -6.70 -9.69 -3.64
N SER A 324 -7.71 -9.00 -3.09
CA SER A 324 -8.98 -9.68 -2.80
C SER A 324 -9.77 -9.88 -4.09
N TYR A 325 -9.97 -11.15 -4.49
CA TYR A 325 -10.69 -11.51 -5.72
C TYR A 325 -12.14 -10.99 -5.72
N SER A 326 -12.79 -11.08 -4.56
CA SER A 326 -14.15 -10.57 -4.36
C SER A 326 -14.21 -9.05 -4.56
N ALA A 327 -13.32 -8.30 -3.88
CA ALA A 327 -13.28 -6.85 -3.99
C ALA A 327 -12.94 -6.39 -5.42
N PHE A 328 -12.04 -7.09 -6.12
CA PHE A 328 -11.73 -6.79 -7.51
C PHE A 328 -12.96 -6.96 -8.43
N HIS A 329 -13.69 -8.07 -8.31
CA HIS A 329 -14.91 -8.25 -9.11
C HIS A 329 -16.03 -7.27 -8.71
N PHE A 330 -16.09 -6.86 -7.45
CA PHE A 330 -16.99 -5.79 -7.02
C PHE A 330 -16.62 -4.43 -7.64
N LEU A 331 -15.32 -4.11 -7.71
CA LEU A 331 -14.81 -2.94 -8.43
C LEU A 331 -15.17 -2.99 -9.92
N MET A 332 -15.01 -4.15 -10.58
CA MET A 332 -15.41 -4.33 -11.99
C MET A 332 -16.93 -4.19 -12.20
N SER A 333 -17.74 -4.72 -11.28
CA SER A 333 -19.20 -4.57 -11.30
C SER A 333 -19.61 -3.09 -11.23
N THR A 334 -19.08 -2.36 -10.26
CA THR A 334 -19.37 -0.91 -10.11
C THR A 334 -18.79 -0.08 -11.26
N GLY A 335 -17.63 -0.44 -11.81
CA GLY A 335 -17.06 0.17 -13.02
C GLY A 335 -17.91 -0.04 -14.26
N SER A 336 -18.53 -1.22 -14.42
CA SER A 336 -19.47 -1.47 -15.52
C SER A 336 -20.76 -0.63 -15.39
N MET A 337 -21.26 -0.41 -14.18
CA MET A 337 -22.37 0.51 -13.92
C MET A 337 -21.99 1.96 -14.25
N TYR A 338 -20.79 2.41 -13.83
CA TYR A 338 -20.28 3.74 -14.17
C TYR A 338 -20.13 3.93 -15.69
N THR A 339 -19.68 2.88 -16.39
CA THR A 339 -19.62 2.88 -17.86
C THR A 339 -20.99 3.09 -18.48
N LEU A 340 -21.99 2.33 -18.02
CA LEU A 340 -23.37 2.46 -18.48
C LEU A 340 -23.94 3.86 -18.23
N ALA A 341 -23.79 4.40 -17.01
CA ALA A 341 -24.25 5.74 -16.67
C ALA A 341 -23.60 6.80 -17.59
N THR A 342 -22.31 6.66 -17.85
CA THR A 342 -21.54 7.59 -18.69
C THR A 342 -21.90 7.52 -20.17
N LEU A 343 -22.12 6.31 -20.72
CA LEU A 343 -22.55 6.12 -22.11
C LEU A 343 -23.98 6.61 -22.34
N THR A 344 -24.83 6.51 -21.32
CA THR A 344 -26.23 6.97 -21.36
C THR A 344 -26.39 8.42 -20.91
N ASN A 345 -25.30 9.17 -20.80
CA ASN A 345 -25.29 10.58 -20.41
C ASN A 345 -26.01 10.85 -19.08
N TRP A 346 -26.05 9.86 -18.18
CA TRP A 346 -26.73 9.90 -16.89
C TRP A 346 -28.24 10.18 -16.99
N TYR A 347 -28.83 9.82 -18.14
CA TYR A 347 -30.27 9.98 -18.36
C TYR A 347 -31.07 8.96 -17.53
N GLY A 348 -32.17 9.45 -16.97
CA GLY A 348 -33.07 8.65 -16.16
C GLY A 348 -34.29 8.15 -16.91
N PRO A 349 -34.92 7.07 -16.44
CA PRO A 349 -36.22 6.64 -16.93
C PRO A 349 -37.35 7.51 -16.36
N ILE A 350 -38.36 7.83 -17.18
CA ILE A 350 -39.64 8.42 -16.75
C ILE A 350 -40.76 7.44 -17.06
N ILE A 351 -41.67 7.23 -16.11
CA ILE A 351 -42.88 6.45 -16.35
C ILE A 351 -44.01 7.42 -16.67
N ASN A 352 -44.38 7.50 -17.95
CA ASN A 352 -45.56 8.23 -18.39
C ASN A 352 -46.77 7.29 -18.37
N ARG A 353 -47.72 7.55 -17.45
CA ARG A 353 -49.02 6.85 -17.43
C ARG A 353 -50.03 7.67 -18.22
N PHE A 354 -50.53 7.11 -19.31
CA PHE A 354 -51.46 7.82 -20.20
C PHE A 354 -52.93 7.74 -19.78
N SER A 355 -53.31 6.85 -18.84
CA SER A 355 -54.66 6.77 -18.28
C SER A 355 -54.67 6.02 -16.93
N GLN A 356 -55.60 6.35 -16.03
CA GLN A 356 -55.81 5.63 -14.75
C GLN A 356 -56.34 4.20 -14.94
N ASN A 357 -57.00 3.92 -16.07
CA ASN A 357 -57.63 2.62 -16.35
C ASN A 357 -56.86 1.75 -17.35
N ASP A 358 -55.79 2.28 -17.96
CA ASP A 358 -55.04 1.58 -18.99
C ASP A 358 -53.67 1.16 -18.44
N LYS A 359 -53.35 -0.14 -18.51
CA LYS A 359 -52.10 -0.71 -17.96
C LYS A 359 -50.86 -0.36 -18.79
N SER A 360 -50.99 0.47 -19.82
CA SER A 360 -49.93 0.85 -20.74
C SER A 360 -49.07 1.97 -20.15
N SER A 361 -48.03 1.60 -19.39
CA SER A 361 -46.98 2.52 -18.97
C SER A 361 -45.92 2.65 -20.07
N LEU A 362 -45.65 3.88 -20.54
CA LEU A 362 -44.53 4.15 -21.42
C LEU A 362 -43.31 4.58 -20.59
N VAL A 363 -42.19 3.90 -20.82
CA VAL A 363 -40.90 4.31 -20.26
C VAL A 363 -40.24 5.29 -21.25
N GLY A 364 -40.12 6.55 -20.86
CA GLY A 364 -39.39 7.59 -21.58
C GLY A 364 -38.02 7.88 -20.96
N LEU A 365 -37.26 8.78 -21.58
CA LEU A 365 -35.95 9.24 -21.08
C LEU A 365 -35.99 10.70 -20.62
N GLN A 366 -35.39 10.95 -19.47
CA GLN A 366 -35.16 12.28 -18.91
C GLN A 366 -33.69 12.65 -18.99
N ALA A 367 -33.38 13.76 -19.65
CA ALA A 367 -32.03 14.32 -19.61
C ALA A 367 -31.71 14.96 -18.26
N ASP A 368 -32.67 15.65 -17.65
CA ASP A 368 -32.56 16.35 -16.38
C ASP A 368 -32.97 15.51 -15.17
N TRP A 369 -32.40 14.30 -15.08
CA TRP A 369 -32.78 13.36 -14.03
C TRP A 369 -32.23 13.79 -12.66
N LYS A 370 -33.12 14.34 -11.82
CA LYS A 370 -32.75 14.87 -10.48
C LYS A 370 -31.95 13.90 -9.60
N PRO A 371 -32.26 12.59 -9.52
CA PRO A 371 -31.45 11.65 -8.75
C PRO A 371 -29.99 11.62 -9.22
N ALA A 372 -29.73 11.59 -10.53
CA ALA A 372 -28.37 11.62 -11.07
C ALA A 372 -27.63 12.91 -10.73
N GLN A 373 -28.32 14.05 -10.83
CA GLN A 373 -27.76 15.33 -10.45
C GLN A 373 -27.35 15.35 -8.96
N ILE A 374 -28.25 14.95 -8.06
CA ILE A 374 -27.98 14.96 -6.61
C ILE A 374 -26.77 14.08 -6.27
N VAL A 375 -26.77 12.84 -6.78
CA VAL A 375 -25.71 11.88 -6.51
C VAL A 375 -24.37 12.36 -7.04
N THR A 376 -24.30 12.91 -8.25
CA THR A 376 -23.05 13.43 -8.82
C THR A 376 -22.53 14.66 -8.08
N ILE A 377 -23.40 15.58 -7.64
CA ILE A 377 -23.03 16.72 -6.78
C ILE A 377 -22.50 16.26 -5.42
N THR A 378 -23.19 15.32 -4.77
CA THR A 378 -22.72 14.80 -3.47
C THR A 378 -21.37 14.10 -3.63
N THR A 379 -21.22 13.30 -4.69
CA THR A 379 -20.00 12.52 -4.94
C THR A 379 -18.82 13.40 -5.38
N SER A 380 -19.02 14.59 -5.95
CA SER A 380 -17.92 15.52 -6.25
C SER A 380 -17.34 16.20 -5.01
N CYS A 381 -18.12 16.33 -3.93
CA CYS A 381 -17.67 16.97 -2.69
C CYS A 381 -16.92 16.01 -1.77
N MET A 382 -17.34 14.73 -1.74
CA MET A 382 -16.81 13.73 -0.81
C MET A 382 -15.28 13.49 -0.94
N PRO A 383 -14.68 13.35 -2.14
CA PRO A 383 -13.24 13.18 -2.31
C PRO A 383 -12.41 14.28 -1.68
N LEU A 384 -12.78 15.55 -1.88
CA LEU A 384 -12.08 16.70 -1.31
C LEU A 384 -12.20 16.71 0.22
N LEU A 385 -13.39 16.44 0.77
CA LEU A 385 -13.59 16.40 2.21
C LEU A 385 -12.81 15.24 2.87
N LEU A 386 -12.79 14.07 2.23
CA LEU A 386 -12.01 12.92 2.69
C LEU A 386 -10.51 13.21 2.63
N TYR A 387 -10.02 13.77 1.52
CA TYR A 387 -8.61 14.12 1.38
C TYR A 387 -8.18 15.15 2.44
N ILE A 388 -8.97 16.21 2.65
CA ILE A 388 -8.72 17.18 3.73
C ILE A 388 -8.69 16.47 5.09
N SER A 389 -9.65 15.59 5.35
CA SER A 389 -9.74 14.85 6.62
C SER A 389 -8.53 13.93 6.84
N PHE A 390 -8.07 13.21 5.82
CA PHE A 390 -6.89 12.35 5.90
C PHE A 390 -5.61 13.14 6.13
N ILE A 391 -5.45 14.28 5.46
CA ILE A 391 -4.28 15.12 5.65
C ILE A 391 -4.29 15.79 7.03
N ILE A 392 -5.45 16.25 7.51
CA ILE A 392 -5.59 16.77 8.89
C ILE A 392 -5.27 15.66 9.89
N TYR A 393 -5.80 14.46 9.71
CA TYR A 393 -5.50 13.31 10.55
C TYR A 393 -4.00 13.00 10.57
N ALA A 394 -3.34 13.02 9.41
CA ALA A 394 -1.89 12.87 9.32
C ALA A 394 -1.16 13.97 10.11
N ILE A 395 -1.57 15.25 10.00
CA ILE A 395 -0.96 16.33 10.80
C ILE A 395 -1.15 16.12 12.30
N LEU A 396 -2.34 15.71 12.73
CA LEU A 396 -2.67 15.52 14.14
C LEU A 396 -1.91 14.33 14.74
N THR A 397 -1.79 13.24 14.00
CA THR A 397 -1.05 12.05 14.42
C THR A 397 0.47 12.24 14.40
N LEU A 398 0.96 13.19 13.61
CA LEU A 398 2.36 13.63 13.60
C LEU A 398 2.67 14.67 14.70
N ASP A 399 1.70 15.09 15.52
CA ASP A 399 1.94 15.96 16.66
C ASP A 399 2.38 15.13 17.89
N PRO A 400 3.62 15.31 18.39
CA PRO A 400 4.12 14.57 19.55
C PRO A 400 3.28 14.79 20.82
N HIS A 401 2.53 15.91 20.90
CA HIS A 401 1.67 16.22 22.04
C HIS A 401 0.30 15.51 21.99
N ILE A 402 -0.17 15.15 20.80
CA ILE A 402 -1.42 14.40 20.59
C ILE A 402 -1.13 12.90 20.58
N GLN A 403 0.04 12.48 20.12
CA GLN A 403 0.45 11.09 20.18
C GLN A 403 0.47 10.58 21.63
N SER A 404 0.86 11.42 22.61
CA SER A 404 0.76 11.10 24.03
C SER A 404 -0.67 11.12 24.58
N GLN A 405 -1.57 11.99 24.09
CA GLN A 405 -2.97 12.07 24.52
C GLN A 405 -3.89 11.00 23.90
N VAL A 406 -3.64 10.58 22.67
CA VAL A 406 -4.37 9.48 22.02
C VAL A 406 -3.91 8.12 22.57
N LEU A 407 -2.64 8.01 22.99
CA LEU A 407 -2.13 6.87 23.77
C LEU A 407 -2.63 6.85 25.22
N SER A 408 -3.15 7.96 25.72
CA SER A 408 -3.75 8.08 27.07
C SER A 408 -5.23 8.44 26.97
N GLY A 409 -6.03 7.53 26.40
CA GLY A 409 -7.47 7.62 26.53
C GLY A 409 -7.90 7.67 28.00
N GLY A 410 -8.23 8.88 28.47
CA GLY A 410 -9.05 9.15 29.65
C GLY A 410 -8.42 8.85 31.03
N SER A 411 -7.61 9.76 31.56
CA SER A 411 -7.72 10.15 32.97
C SER A 411 -7.04 11.50 33.22
N ILE A 412 -7.81 12.45 33.75
CA ILE A 412 -7.33 13.74 34.22
C ILE A 412 -6.41 13.49 35.42
N TYR A 413 -5.11 13.68 35.26
CA TYR A 413 -4.19 14.01 36.36
C TYR A 413 -3.16 15.00 35.84
N LEU A 414 -3.27 16.25 36.31
CA LEU A 414 -2.24 17.28 36.21
C LEU A 414 -0.95 16.81 36.90
N PRO A 415 0.23 17.02 36.29
CA PRO A 415 1.46 17.13 37.05
C PRO A 415 2.01 18.56 37.02
N LEU A 416 2.45 18.99 38.21
CA LEU A 416 3.10 20.25 38.51
C LEU A 416 4.42 20.44 37.74
N GLU A 417 4.72 21.70 37.42
CA GLU A 417 6.05 22.18 37.01
C GLU A 417 7.14 21.84 38.05
N PRO A 418 8.40 21.71 37.59
CA PRO A 418 9.40 22.65 38.12
C PRO A 418 10.41 23.18 37.09
N LYS A 419 10.47 24.52 37.02
CA LYS A 419 11.63 25.44 37.03
C LYS A 419 12.97 25.04 36.33
N ALA A 420 13.23 25.80 35.26
CA ALA A 420 14.44 26.55 34.88
C ALA A 420 15.82 26.21 35.48
N GLY A 421 16.82 26.07 34.59
CA GLY A 421 18.21 26.46 34.85
C GLY A 421 19.27 25.88 33.89
N CYS A 422 20.09 26.79 33.33
CA CYS A 422 21.40 26.61 32.67
C CYS A 422 21.49 26.32 31.15
N GLU A 423 21.78 27.40 30.43
CA GLU A 423 22.53 27.44 29.15
C GLU A 423 23.96 26.89 29.32
N VAL A 424 24.57 26.40 28.22
CA VAL A 424 25.88 26.85 27.67
C VAL A 424 26.27 26.06 26.40
N GLU A 425 26.44 26.84 25.33
CA GLU A 425 27.34 26.77 24.16
C GLU A 425 27.62 25.46 23.40
N SER A 426 27.17 25.46 22.13
CA SER A 426 27.71 24.66 21.03
C SER A 426 28.90 25.36 20.35
N LYS A 427 30.07 24.72 20.37
CA LYS A 427 31.14 24.94 19.37
C LYS A 427 31.84 23.61 19.09
N ASN A 428 31.74 23.12 17.86
CA ASN A 428 32.89 22.92 16.96
C ASN A 428 32.49 22.17 15.68
N THR A 429 32.64 22.93 14.58
CA THR A 429 32.98 22.54 13.21
C THR A 429 33.95 21.37 13.07
N PHE A 430 33.74 20.47 12.09
CA PHE A 430 34.76 20.09 11.09
C PHE A 430 34.13 19.38 9.87
N SER A 431 34.63 19.77 8.69
CA SER A 431 34.24 19.36 7.33
C SER A 431 35.14 18.21 6.81
N PRO A 432 34.73 17.43 5.78
CA PRO A 432 35.35 16.15 5.42
C PRO A 432 36.34 16.25 4.24
N HIS A 433 37.47 15.55 4.31
CA HIS A 433 38.26 15.15 3.14
C HIS A 433 39.25 14.03 3.51
N ALA A 434 39.14 12.85 2.87
CA ALA A 434 40.29 12.04 2.43
C ALA A 434 39.88 10.76 1.65
N ASN A 435 40.08 10.85 0.34
CA ASN A 435 40.63 9.87 -0.60
C ASN A 435 40.38 8.34 -0.47
N ARG A 436 39.54 7.91 -1.42
CA ARG A 436 39.47 6.61 -2.10
C ARG A 436 40.72 6.38 -2.97
N LYS A 437 41.55 5.37 -2.66
CA LYS A 437 42.46 4.63 -3.58
C LYS A 437 43.24 3.59 -2.76
N ASN A 438 42.94 2.30 -2.97
CA ASN A 438 43.80 1.10 -2.77
C ASN A 438 42.92 -0.16 -2.63
N TYR A 439 42.15 -0.48 -3.67
CA TYR A 439 41.38 -1.72 -3.70
C TYR A 439 41.34 -2.30 -5.12
N VAL A 440 42.52 -2.54 -5.69
CA VAL A 440 42.70 -3.40 -6.89
C VAL A 440 44.13 -3.93 -6.86
N GLU A 441 44.37 -5.05 -6.18
CA GLU A 441 45.47 -6.01 -6.44
C GLU A 441 45.53 -7.08 -5.33
N SER A 442 44.53 -7.98 -5.28
CA SER A 442 44.69 -9.27 -4.58
C SER A 442 43.57 -10.24 -4.99
N ILE A 443 43.34 -10.40 -6.29
CA ILE A 443 42.54 -11.51 -6.83
C ILE A 443 43.37 -12.16 -7.93
N ARG A 444 44.33 -12.99 -7.51
CA ARG A 444 44.87 -14.05 -8.37
C ARG A 444 45.46 -15.16 -7.52
N ASN A 445 44.72 -16.25 -7.45
CA ASN A 445 45.13 -17.65 -7.32
C ASN A 445 44.22 -18.38 -6.32
N GLY A 446 43.23 -19.08 -6.86
CA GLY A 446 42.47 -20.08 -6.14
C GLY A 446 43.11 -21.46 -6.25
N ALA A 447 42.81 -22.32 -5.27
CA ALA A 447 42.65 -23.76 -5.47
C ALA A 447 41.88 -24.37 -4.28
N LEU A 448 40.85 -25.14 -4.62
CA LEU A 448 40.02 -26.00 -3.75
C LEU A 448 40.87 -27.08 -3.03
N ALA A 449 40.50 -27.43 -1.79
CA ALA A 449 40.16 -28.82 -1.42
C ALA A 449 39.66 -28.97 0.05
N SER A 450 38.51 -29.63 0.15
CA SER A 450 38.03 -30.60 1.15
C SER A 450 37.82 -30.25 2.64
N SER A 451 36.59 -30.57 3.03
CA SER A 451 35.99 -30.76 4.36
C SER A 451 36.83 -31.48 5.41
N GLY A 452 36.62 -31.07 6.66
CA GLY A 452 36.94 -31.82 7.88
C GLY A 452 37.93 -31.10 8.79
N GLU A 453 37.61 -31.02 10.09
CA GLU A 453 38.47 -30.58 11.19
C GLU A 453 38.65 -29.07 11.44
N ILE A 454 37.75 -28.46 12.23
CA ILE A 454 38.16 -27.38 13.16
C ILE A 454 37.43 -27.54 14.50
N LEU A 455 37.92 -28.49 15.30
CA LEU A 455 37.83 -28.49 16.76
C LEU A 455 39.09 -29.19 17.28
N ARG A 456 40.23 -28.49 17.18
CA ARG A 456 41.43 -28.79 17.97
C ARG A 456 42.31 -27.56 18.06
N VAL A 457 42.43 -27.06 19.29
CA VAL A 457 43.40 -26.07 19.72
C VAL A 457 44.80 -26.64 19.45
N GLY A 458 45.54 -26.02 18.55
CA GLY A 458 46.92 -26.34 18.22
C GLY A 458 47.60 -25.12 17.61
N LYS A 459 48.59 -24.58 18.32
CA LYS A 459 49.38 -23.40 17.91
C LYS A 459 50.13 -23.68 16.60
N SER A 460 50.01 -22.78 15.62
CA SER A 460 51.10 -22.49 14.68
C SER A 460 51.09 -21.02 14.28
N GLU A 461 52.22 -20.37 14.49
CA GLU A 461 52.52 -18.98 14.13
C GLU A 461 52.54 -18.79 12.62
N GLN A 462 51.89 -17.74 12.12
CA GLN A 462 52.31 -17.02 10.92
C GLN A 462 51.80 -15.57 10.96
N ASP A 463 52.75 -14.66 10.73
CA ASP A 463 52.74 -13.24 11.07
C ASP A 463 51.58 -12.41 10.50
N TYR A 464 50.88 -11.72 11.41
CA TYR A 464 50.17 -10.46 11.15
C TYR A 464 50.81 -9.36 11.99
N PRO A 465 50.94 -8.12 11.48
CA PRO A 465 51.67 -7.07 12.18
C PRO A 465 50.97 -6.71 13.49
N SER A 466 51.66 -7.05 14.56
CA SER A 466 51.31 -6.78 15.94
C SER A 466 51.18 -5.28 16.20
N GLN A 467 49.94 -4.80 16.38
CA GLN A 467 49.73 -3.67 17.29
C GLN A 467 49.71 -4.23 18.72
N LYS A 468 50.91 -4.25 19.32
CA LYS A 468 51.06 -4.32 20.78
C LYS A 468 50.45 -3.07 21.40
N GLN A 469 49.29 -3.24 22.01
CA GLN A 469 49.01 -2.65 23.32
C GLN A 469 48.11 -3.64 24.06
N GLY A 470 48.74 -4.45 24.91
CA GLY A 470 48.06 -5.27 25.90
C GLY A 470 47.42 -4.37 26.95
N THR A 471 46.24 -3.86 26.64
CA THR A 471 45.24 -3.50 27.64
C THR A 471 44.27 -4.66 27.65
N ASN A 472 44.17 -5.41 28.74
CA ASN A 472 43.06 -6.37 28.90
C ASN A 472 41.78 -5.59 28.62
N LEU A 473 41.02 -6.02 27.61
CA LEU A 473 39.80 -5.33 27.25
C LEU A 473 38.78 -5.57 28.37
N LEU A 474 38.52 -4.55 29.16
CA LEU A 474 37.60 -4.62 30.29
C LEU A 474 36.23 -4.13 29.85
N VAL A 475 35.29 -5.05 29.66
CA VAL A 475 33.88 -4.73 29.44
C VAL A 475 33.15 -4.82 30.78
N ARG A 476 32.69 -3.69 31.30
CA ARG A 476 32.02 -3.60 32.60
C ARG A 476 30.53 -3.93 32.48
N CYS A 477 29.99 -4.51 33.55
CA CYS A 477 28.56 -4.66 33.74
C CYS A 477 27.93 -3.33 34.15
N GLU A 478 26.89 -2.91 33.45
CA GLU A 478 26.03 -1.78 33.84
C GLU A 478 24.64 -2.32 34.22
N ARG A 479 24.06 -1.81 35.31
CA ARG A 479 22.74 -2.24 35.79
C ARG A 479 21.73 -1.12 35.66
N VAL A 480 20.55 -1.44 35.14
CA VAL A 480 19.44 -0.49 35.07
C VAL A 480 18.78 -0.41 36.45
N ARG A 481 18.67 0.81 37.00
CA ARG A 481 18.14 1.04 38.36
C ARG A 481 16.74 0.44 38.49
N ASP A 482 16.47 -0.15 39.65
CA ASP A 482 15.16 -0.71 40.02
C ASP A 482 14.62 -1.80 39.08
N THR A 483 15.51 -2.49 38.35
CA THR A 483 15.16 -3.66 37.50
C THR A 483 16.16 -4.79 37.67
N SER A 484 15.81 -5.98 37.17
CA SER A 484 16.70 -7.14 37.04
C SER A 484 17.59 -7.09 35.79
N VAL A 485 17.51 -6.02 35.00
CA VAL A 485 18.25 -5.87 33.74
C VAL A 485 19.66 -5.36 34.00
N PHE A 486 20.64 -6.08 33.47
CA PHE A 486 22.03 -5.64 33.39
C PHE A 486 22.58 -5.91 31.99
N PHE A 487 23.53 -5.10 31.54
CA PHE A 487 24.07 -5.21 30.20
C PHE A 487 25.57 -4.93 30.16
N TYR A 488 26.20 -5.47 29.12
CA TYR A 488 27.61 -5.29 28.80
C TYR A 488 27.69 -4.56 27.46
N HIS A 489 28.22 -3.35 27.49
CA HIS A 489 28.37 -2.50 26.32
C HIS A 489 29.80 -2.56 25.81
N PHE A 490 29.98 -3.07 24.59
CA PHE A 490 31.30 -3.27 24.02
C PHE A 490 31.90 -1.95 23.51
N PRO A 491 33.23 -1.84 23.39
CA PRO A 491 33.87 -0.72 22.70
C PRO A 491 33.37 -0.59 21.26
N ARG A 492 33.44 0.62 20.71
CA ARG A 492 32.93 0.92 19.37
C ARG A 492 33.54 0.05 18.28
N GLU A 493 34.79 -0.36 18.46
CA GLU A 493 35.55 -1.22 17.56
C GLU A 493 34.98 -2.63 17.50
N ILE A 494 34.24 -3.07 18.53
CA ILE A 494 33.61 -4.39 18.59
C ILE A 494 32.12 -4.24 18.28
N CYS A 495 31.81 -4.04 17.00
CA CYS A 495 30.45 -4.12 16.45
C CYS A 495 30.51 -4.43 14.96
N GLN A 496 29.42 -4.91 14.37
CA GLN A 496 29.39 -5.32 12.97
C GLN A 496 29.85 -4.23 11.99
N SER A 497 29.56 -2.97 12.31
CA SER A 497 29.80 -1.82 11.44
C SER A 497 31.25 -1.36 11.43
N TYR A 498 32.00 -1.55 12.53
CA TYR A 498 33.32 -0.95 12.71
C TYR A 498 34.44 -1.98 12.96
N TYR A 499 34.11 -3.24 13.20
CA TYR A 499 35.09 -4.29 13.47
C TYR A 499 36.13 -4.42 12.37
N GLY A 500 37.42 -4.39 12.71
CA GLY A 500 38.51 -4.45 11.72
C GLY A 500 38.63 -3.21 10.83
N GLY A 501 38.16 -2.04 11.28
CA GLY A 501 38.25 -0.77 10.54
C GLY A 501 37.20 -0.60 9.43
N ARG A 502 36.14 -1.42 9.48
CA ARG A 502 35.04 -1.39 8.51
C ARG A 502 34.16 -0.14 8.72
N ASN A 503 33.32 0.18 7.74
CA ASN A 503 32.36 1.29 7.84
C ASN A 503 30.98 0.88 7.33
N GLY A 504 30.23 0.19 8.21
CA GLY A 504 28.91 -0.35 7.95
C GLY A 504 28.93 -1.84 7.62
N SER A 505 27.84 -2.53 7.99
CA SER A 505 27.59 -3.94 7.66
C SER A 505 26.11 -4.28 7.80
N ASN A 506 25.60 -5.14 6.91
CA ASN A 506 24.27 -5.74 6.98
C ASN A 506 24.31 -7.21 7.42
N ALA A 507 25.44 -7.67 7.98
CA ALA A 507 25.65 -9.07 8.35
C ALA A 507 24.94 -9.50 9.64
N CYS A 508 24.07 -8.67 10.22
CA CYS A 508 23.47 -8.90 11.55
C CYS A 508 22.81 -10.27 11.72
N THR A 509 22.06 -10.75 10.72
CA THR A 509 21.41 -12.07 10.80
C THR A 509 22.44 -13.21 10.80
N VAL A 510 23.48 -13.12 9.97
CA VAL A 510 24.57 -14.11 9.93
C VAL A 510 25.30 -14.14 11.27
N ILE A 511 25.59 -12.97 11.83
CA ILE A 511 26.26 -12.84 13.14
C ILE A 511 25.38 -13.41 14.25
N ALA A 512 24.08 -13.11 14.26
CA ALA A 512 23.15 -13.64 15.25
C ALA A 512 23.08 -15.18 15.22
N VAL A 513 23.07 -15.79 14.03
CA VAL A 513 23.11 -17.26 13.87
C VAL A 513 24.45 -17.85 14.33
N LEU A 514 25.57 -17.17 14.08
CA LEU A 514 26.89 -17.60 14.58
C LEU A 514 26.96 -17.55 16.11
N ILE A 515 26.44 -16.49 16.72
CA ILE A 515 26.33 -16.38 18.18
C ILE A 515 25.44 -17.50 18.73
N ALA A 516 24.30 -17.77 18.08
CA ALA A 516 23.42 -18.88 18.45
C ALA A 516 24.15 -20.24 18.42
N LYS A 517 24.92 -20.50 17.35
CA LYS A 517 25.73 -21.72 17.22
C LYS A 517 26.77 -21.83 18.32
N ALA A 518 27.55 -20.78 18.52
CA ALA A 518 28.62 -20.74 19.51
C ALA A 518 28.05 -20.93 20.92
N PHE A 519 26.88 -20.36 21.20
CA PHE A 519 26.17 -20.55 22.46
C PHE A 519 25.68 -21.99 22.63
N CYS A 520 24.90 -22.52 21.69
CA CYS A 520 24.28 -23.85 21.81
C CYS A 520 25.33 -24.97 21.87
N CYS A 521 26.37 -24.91 21.04
CA CYS A 521 27.40 -25.95 20.94
C CYS A 521 28.59 -25.74 21.86
N GLY A 522 28.80 -24.53 22.37
CA GLY A 522 29.92 -24.18 23.25
C GLY A 522 29.60 -24.30 24.74
N ASN A 523 30.64 -24.40 25.56
CA ASN A 523 30.56 -24.26 27.01
C ASN A 523 30.87 -22.80 27.37
N LEU A 524 29.83 -22.00 27.53
CA LEU A 524 29.91 -20.62 28.02
C LEU A 524 29.29 -20.56 29.39
N ASP A 525 30.02 -19.99 30.33
CA ASP A 525 29.51 -19.73 31.67
C ASP A 525 28.59 -18.50 31.69
N LEU A 526 27.70 -18.46 32.67
CA LEU A 526 26.82 -17.34 32.90
C LEU A 526 27.63 -16.07 33.21
N PRO A 527 27.33 -14.92 32.57
CA PRO A 527 27.98 -13.67 32.89
C PRO A 527 27.42 -13.14 34.23
N GLU A 528 27.99 -13.57 35.36
CA GLU A 528 27.57 -13.18 36.72
C GLU A 528 28.55 -12.23 37.45
N THR A 529 29.44 -11.59 36.71
CA THR A 529 30.55 -10.78 37.26
C THR A 529 30.46 -9.30 36.88
N ASP A 530 31.08 -8.43 37.70
CA ASP A 530 31.26 -6.98 37.42
C ASP A 530 31.96 -6.72 36.07
N LEU A 531 32.72 -7.69 35.59
CA LEU A 531 33.47 -7.69 34.34
C LEU A 531 33.05 -8.87 33.47
N LEU A 532 32.86 -8.66 32.16
CA LEU A 532 32.55 -9.73 31.23
C LEU A 532 33.77 -10.65 31.03
N ASP A 533 33.55 -11.96 31.07
CA ASP A 533 34.59 -12.97 30.86
C ASP A 533 35.21 -12.87 29.45
N GLU A 534 36.51 -13.16 29.33
CA GLU A 534 37.23 -13.13 28.06
C GLU A 534 36.63 -14.08 27.02
N SER A 535 36.03 -15.19 27.44
CA SER A 535 35.31 -16.12 26.56
C SER A 535 34.19 -15.44 25.77
N TRP A 536 33.39 -14.59 26.43
CA TRP A 536 32.32 -13.82 25.79
C TRP A 536 32.86 -12.75 24.85
N ILE A 537 33.94 -12.07 25.24
CA ILE A 537 34.59 -11.05 24.40
C ILE A 537 35.16 -11.68 23.12
N ASN A 538 35.84 -12.81 23.26
CA ASN A 538 36.40 -13.58 22.15
C ASN A 538 35.30 -14.14 21.25
N LEU A 539 34.19 -14.61 21.82
CA LEU A 539 33.03 -15.08 21.07
C LEU A 539 32.44 -13.97 20.21
N TYR A 540 32.13 -12.81 20.79
CA TYR A 540 31.56 -11.67 20.06
C TYR A 540 32.50 -11.23 18.94
N SER A 541 33.77 -11.06 19.25
CA SER A 541 34.79 -10.64 18.28
C SER A 541 34.89 -11.63 17.11
N SER A 542 34.93 -12.94 17.42
CA SER A 542 35.04 -14.00 16.41
C SER A 542 33.76 -14.10 15.55
N CYS A 543 32.58 -14.05 16.16
CA CYS A 543 31.30 -14.12 15.45
C CYS A 543 31.08 -12.90 14.55
N ILE A 544 31.46 -11.69 15.01
CA ILE A 544 31.37 -10.47 14.21
C ILE A 544 32.36 -10.53 13.02
N ALA A 545 33.60 -10.93 13.27
CA ALA A 545 34.62 -11.07 12.22
C ALA A 545 34.17 -12.05 11.14
N GLU A 546 33.75 -13.24 11.57
CA GLU A 546 33.36 -14.33 10.68
C GLU A 546 32.03 -14.05 9.97
N GLY A 547 31.04 -13.49 10.67
CA GLY A 547 29.76 -13.16 10.07
C GLY A 547 29.88 -12.08 9.00
N ASN A 548 30.72 -11.07 9.23
CA ASN A 548 31.06 -10.08 8.20
C ASN A 548 31.75 -10.73 7.00
N ARG A 549 32.69 -11.66 7.23
CA ARG A 549 33.41 -12.39 6.17
C ARG A 549 32.47 -13.25 5.32
N LEU A 550 31.58 -14.01 5.96
CA LEU A 550 30.59 -14.86 5.27
C LEU A 550 29.58 -14.02 4.48
N TYR A 551 29.09 -12.93 5.07
CA TYR A 551 28.20 -12.00 4.37
C TYR A 551 28.87 -11.40 3.13
N ASP A 552 30.10 -10.90 3.24
CA ASP A 552 30.86 -10.37 2.11
C ASP A 552 31.03 -11.41 1.00
N MET A 553 31.25 -12.68 1.37
CA MET A 553 31.38 -13.79 0.41
C MET A 553 30.09 -13.95 -0.41
N VAL A 554 28.92 -13.97 0.23
CA VAL A 554 27.62 -14.11 -0.45
C VAL A 554 27.33 -12.93 -1.37
N ILE A 555 27.57 -11.70 -0.90
CA ILE A 555 27.36 -10.50 -1.71
C ILE A 555 28.25 -10.49 -2.95
N ASN A 556 29.53 -10.85 -2.78
CA ASN A 556 30.50 -10.90 -3.87
C ASN A 556 30.16 -12.00 -4.89
N LEU A 557 29.67 -13.16 -4.44
CA LEU A 557 29.26 -14.26 -5.31
C LEU A 557 27.99 -13.93 -6.10
N LYS A 558 26.97 -13.36 -5.46
CA LYS A 558 25.67 -13.07 -6.10
C LYS A 558 25.69 -11.83 -7.00
N LYS A 559 26.77 -11.03 -6.99
CA LYS A 559 26.88 -9.72 -7.70
C LYS A 559 25.69 -8.78 -7.42
N GLN A 560 25.06 -8.94 -6.26
CA GLN A 560 23.96 -8.11 -5.80
C GLN A 560 24.51 -6.97 -4.93
N GLY A 561 23.75 -5.88 -4.80
CA GLY A 561 24.08 -4.81 -3.85
C GLY A 561 23.94 -5.30 -2.40
N ALA A 562 24.08 -4.40 -1.43
CA ALA A 562 23.82 -4.74 -0.03
C ALA A 562 22.36 -5.22 0.14
N ILE A 563 22.17 -6.42 0.69
CA ILE A 563 20.87 -7.04 0.96
C ILE A 563 20.76 -7.40 2.44
N TYR A 564 19.56 -7.39 2.99
CA TYR A 564 19.31 -7.93 4.33
C TYR A 564 18.92 -9.39 4.19
N LEU A 565 19.61 -10.27 4.91
CA LEU A 565 19.35 -11.71 4.88
C LEU A 565 18.33 -12.07 5.98
N SER A 566 17.31 -12.84 5.60
CA SER A 566 16.42 -13.54 6.54
C SER A 566 17.13 -14.72 7.21
N VAL A 567 16.52 -15.34 8.22
CA VAL A 567 17.13 -16.52 8.86
C VAL A 567 17.16 -17.68 7.86
N GLU A 568 16.10 -17.79 7.06
CA GLU A 568 15.92 -18.78 6.01
C GLU A 568 17.03 -18.66 4.95
N ASP A 569 17.36 -17.43 4.51
CA ASP A 569 18.48 -17.20 3.58
C ASP A 569 19.82 -17.66 4.16
N VAL A 570 20.04 -17.45 5.47
CA VAL A 570 21.27 -17.88 6.16
C VAL A 570 21.32 -19.41 6.27
N VAL A 571 20.19 -20.06 6.55
CA VAL A 571 20.11 -21.53 6.60
C VAL A 571 20.29 -22.14 5.20
N GLU A 572 19.73 -21.53 4.16
CA GLU A 572 19.90 -22.01 2.78
C GLU A 572 21.37 -21.92 2.32
N GLU A 573 22.04 -20.81 2.59
CA GLU A 573 23.41 -20.59 2.13
C GLU A 573 24.48 -21.25 3.01
N PHE A 574 24.25 -21.30 4.33
CA PHE A 574 25.25 -21.72 5.31
C PHE A 574 24.81 -22.86 6.22
N GLY A 575 23.61 -23.44 6.04
CA GLY A 575 23.04 -24.47 6.90
C GLY A 575 23.98 -25.64 7.17
N ASP A 576 24.53 -26.24 6.11
CA ASP A 576 25.45 -27.37 6.20
C ASP A 576 26.78 -26.99 6.89
N MET A 577 27.32 -25.82 6.55
CA MET A 577 28.56 -25.29 7.14
C MET A 577 28.37 -25.00 8.64
N LEU A 578 27.21 -24.46 9.00
CA LEU A 578 26.87 -24.09 10.37
C LEU A 578 26.34 -25.27 11.18
N GLN A 579 26.11 -26.43 10.57
CA GLN A 579 25.54 -27.62 11.21
C GLN A 579 24.17 -27.34 11.82
N ILE A 580 23.33 -26.57 11.11
CA ILE A 580 21.96 -26.29 11.55
C ILE A 580 21.12 -27.55 11.28
N LYS A 581 20.60 -28.18 12.34
CA LYS A 581 19.77 -29.39 12.22
C LYS A 581 18.36 -29.07 11.78
N ASN A 582 17.78 -28.01 12.33
CA ASN A 582 16.41 -27.62 12.04
C ASN A 582 16.18 -26.12 12.31
N LEU A 583 15.31 -25.51 11.52
CA LEU A 583 14.79 -24.17 11.71
C LEU A 583 13.33 -24.28 12.16
N GLY A 584 13.02 -23.79 13.36
CA GLY A 584 11.64 -23.72 13.85
C GLY A 584 10.82 -22.71 13.03
N PHE A 585 9.50 -22.88 13.04
CA PHE A 585 8.61 -21.93 12.37
C PHE A 585 8.81 -20.51 12.94
N SER A 586 9.09 -19.56 12.03
CA SER A 586 9.18 -18.15 12.37
C SER A 586 7.82 -17.64 12.84
N LEU A 587 7.76 -17.17 14.09
CA LEU A 587 6.55 -16.67 14.71
C LEU A 587 6.47 -15.15 14.56
N PRO A 588 5.40 -14.61 13.95
CA PRO A 588 5.17 -13.17 13.92
C PRO A 588 4.83 -12.67 15.33
N VAL A 589 5.56 -11.66 15.79
CA VAL A 589 5.41 -11.10 17.14
C VAL A 589 5.46 -9.58 17.16
N SER A 590 4.86 -8.95 18.16
CA SER A 590 5.00 -7.50 18.39
C SER A 590 5.36 -7.20 19.85
N PHE A 591 5.89 -6.01 20.11
CA PHE A 591 6.13 -5.56 21.48
C PHE A 591 4.81 -5.30 22.23
N VAL A 592 3.80 -4.78 21.50
CA VAL A 592 2.45 -4.54 22.03
C VAL A 592 1.44 -5.14 21.05
N SER A 593 0.51 -5.95 21.55
CA SER A 593 -0.58 -6.57 20.78
C SER A 593 -1.86 -6.62 21.61
N GLU A 594 -3.01 -6.54 20.95
CA GLU A 594 -4.32 -6.84 21.57
C GLU A 594 -4.42 -8.31 21.95
N THR A 595 -3.71 -9.18 21.24
CA THR A 595 -3.63 -10.60 21.55
C THR A 595 -2.33 -10.87 22.30
N GLU A 596 -2.42 -11.16 23.59
CA GLU A 596 -1.26 -11.42 24.46
C GLU A 596 -0.34 -12.50 23.89
N THR A 597 -0.90 -13.54 23.26
CA THR A 597 -0.14 -14.64 22.65
C THR A 597 0.72 -14.22 21.45
N ALA A 598 0.48 -13.04 20.87
CA ALA A 598 1.28 -12.49 19.77
C ALA A 598 2.38 -11.53 20.27
N THR A 599 2.53 -11.36 21.58
CA THR A 599 3.59 -10.52 22.14
C THR A 599 4.93 -11.25 22.22
N VAL A 600 6.02 -10.49 22.07
CA VAL A 600 7.39 -11.00 22.29
C VAL A 600 7.52 -11.59 23.69
N SER A 601 7.03 -10.88 24.71
CA SER A 601 7.05 -11.34 26.11
C SER A 601 6.41 -12.71 26.30
N TYR A 602 5.19 -12.89 25.80
CA TYR A 602 4.47 -14.15 25.96
C TYR A 602 5.19 -15.32 25.28
N GLN A 603 5.70 -15.11 24.06
CA GLN A 603 6.40 -16.18 23.33
C GLN A 603 7.73 -16.54 24.01
N LEU A 604 8.48 -15.56 24.51
CA LEU A 604 9.70 -15.81 25.27
C LEU A 604 9.43 -16.51 26.60
N GLU A 605 8.37 -16.13 27.33
CA GLU A 605 7.95 -16.85 28.55
C GLU A 605 7.54 -18.29 28.26
N ARG A 606 6.81 -18.51 27.17
CA ARG A 606 6.44 -19.86 26.71
C ARG A 606 7.68 -20.69 26.39
N LEU A 607 8.66 -20.12 25.71
CA LEU A 607 9.91 -20.81 25.36
C LEU A 607 10.78 -21.09 26.59
N ARG A 608 10.78 -20.18 27.57
CA ARG A 608 11.50 -20.37 28.83
C ARG A 608 11.00 -21.58 29.62
N LYS A 609 9.71 -21.94 29.51
CA LYS A 609 9.11 -23.10 30.20
C LYS A 609 9.69 -24.45 29.77
N PHE A 610 10.29 -24.55 28.58
CA PHE A 610 10.96 -25.79 28.16
C PHE A 610 12.23 -26.08 28.98
N ASN A 611 12.81 -25.05 29.63
CA ASN A 611 14.02 -25.16 30.45
C ASN A 611 15.18 -25.90 29.76
N GLU A 612 15.37 -25.59 28.48
CA GLU A 612 16.43 -26.15 27.64
C GLU A 612 17.35 -25.05 27.12
N LYS A 613 18.61 -25.43 26.92
CA LYS A 613 19.58 -24.54 26.30
C LYS A 613 19.21 -24.34 24.83
N SER A 614 18.74 -23.15 24.48
CA SER A 614 18.18 -22.88 23.15
C SER A 614 18.49 -21.44 22.71
N ALA A 615 18.39 -21.20 21.40
CA ALA A 615 18.59 -19.90 20.81
C ALA A 615 17.44 -19.55 19.86
N VAL A 616 17.01 -18.29 19.89
CA VAL A 616 15.89 -17.80 19.09
C VAL A 616 16.30 -16.49 18.44
N ILE A 617 16.34 -16.47 17.11
CA ILE A 617 16.69 -15.28 16.35
C ILE A 617 15.49 -14.33 16.37
N PHE A 618 15.73 -13.07 16.69
CA PHE A 618 14.75 -12.00 16.66
C PHE A 618 15.06 -11.04 15.53
N ILE A 619 14.10 -10.80 14.65
CA ILE A 619 14.23 -9.83 13.55
C ILE A 619 13.12 -8.80 13.66
N LYS A 620 13.49 -7.52 13.67
CA LYS A 620 12.54 -6.41 13.57
C LYS A 620 13.19 -5.18 12.93
N ASP A 621 12.44 -4.52 12.05
CA ASP A 621 12.86 -3.27 11.37
C ASP A 621 14.24 -3.40 10.68
N SER A 622 14.49 -4.55 10.04
CA SER A 622 15.77 -4.92 9.38
C SER A 622 16.98 -5.05 10.31
N ARG A 623 16.77 -5.15 11.63
CA ARG A 623 17.79 -5.49 12.62
C ARG A 623 17.54 -6.88 13.17
N SER A 624 18.62 -7.64 13.29
CA SER A 624 18.60 -8.99 13.84
C SER A 624 19.43 -9.07 15.11
N GLY A 625 18.89 -9.75 16.12
CA GLY A 625 19.58 -10.14 17.34
C GLY A 625 19.19 -11.55 17.75
N VAL A 626 19.72 -12.07 18.85
CA VAL A 626 19.41 -13.42 19.32
C VAL A 626 19.12 -13.46 20.81
N PHE A 627 18.02 -14.13 21.16
CA PHE A 627 17.72 -14.53 22.52
C PHE A 627 18.38 -15.87 22.84
N LEU A 628 19.13 -15.93 23.94
CA LEU A 628 19.85 -17.10 24.40
C LEU A 628 19.27 -17.57 25.73
N PHE A 629 18.77 -18.79 25.75
CA PHE A 629 18.16 -19.42 26.91
C PHE A 629 19.17 -20.35 27.58
N PHE A 630 19.53 -20.05 28.83
CA PHE A 630 20.23 -21.00 29.68
C PHE A 630 19.25 -21.97 30.34
N LYS A 631 19.73 -23.18 30.63
CA LYS A 631 19.05 -24.09 31.55
C LYS A 631 19.16 -23.54 32.97
N ASP A 632 18.03 -23.30 33.62
CA ASP A 632 17.94 -22.75 34.98
C ASP A 632 18.68 -21.40 35.19
N GLY A 633 18.73 -20.53 34.16
CA GLY A 633 19.45 -19.25 34.19
C GLY A 633 18.64 -18.01 33.71
N PRO A 634 19.26 -16.82 33.72
CA PRO A 634 18.69 -15.61 33.10
C PRO A 634 18.54 -15.76 31.58
N LEU A 635 17.66 -14.93 31.01
CA LEU A 635 17.50 -14.77 29.57
C LEU A 635 18.49 -13.71 29.09
N LEU A 636 19.25 -14.02 28.04
CA LEU A 636 20.19 -13.09 27.43
C LEU A 636 19.69 -12.66 26.05
N PHE A 637 19.99 -11.43 25.68
CA PHE A 637 19.81 -10.90 24.33
C PHE A 637 21.14 -10.35 23.82
N ALA A 638 21.61 -10.91 22.70
CA ALA A 638 22.86 -10.53 22.05
C ALA A 638 22.59 -9.76 20.76
N ASP A 639 23.23 -8.59 20.63
CA ASP A 639 23.13 -7.70 19.47
C ASP A 639 24.50 -7.22 19.00
N SER A 640 24.75 -7.27 17.69
CA SER A 640 26.00 -6.86 17.04
C SER A 640 26.02 -5.40 16.56
N HIS A 641 24.91 -4.66 16.65
CA HIS A 641 24.82 -3.26 16.21
C HIS A 641 25.54 -2.29 17.16
N PRO A 642 26.02 -1.14 16.66
CA PRO A 642 26.56 -0.07 17.50
C PRO A 642 25.44 0.72 18.21
N TYR A 643 25.66 1.05 19.48
CA TYR A 643 24.75 1.86 20.30
C TYR A 643 25.41 3.18 20.73
N GLY A 644 24.96 4.29 20.13
CA GLY A 644 25.50 5.63 20.44
C GLY A 644 27.00 5.74 20.10
N SER A 645 27.83 6.01 21.11
CA SER A 645 29.29 6.04 20.98
C SER A 645 29.97 4.69 21.21
N GLY A 646 29.24 3.64 21.60
CA GLY A 646 29.77 2.29 21.82
C GLY A 646 29.42 1.28 20.72
N GLY A 647 29.79 0.03 20.96
CA GLY A 647 29.71 -1.08 20.01
C GLY A 647 28.53 -1.99 20.26
N ALA A 648 28.76 -3.30 20.11
CA ALA A 648 27.81 -4.37 20.33
C ALA A 648 27.27 -4.38 21.77
N LEU A 649 26.19 -5.12 22.01
CA LEU A 649 25.49 -5.17 23.28
C LEU A 649 25.15 -6.62 23.66
N LEU A 650 25.34 -6.94 24.94
CA LEU A 650 24.82 -8.15 25.58
C LEU A 650 23.96 -7.75 26.77
N VAL A 651 22.67 -8.04 26.72
CA VAL A 651 21.70 -7.71 27.78
C VAL A 651 21.27 -8.98 28.49
N CYS A 652 21.18 -8.95 29.81
CA CYS A 652 20.81 -10.07 30.66
C CYS A 652 19.69 -9.65 31.59
N SER A 653 18.72 -10.54 31.82
CA SER A 653 17.63 -10.30 32.77
C SER A 653 17.06 -11.60 33.31
N SER A 654 16.67 -11.61 34.58
CA SER A 654 15.88 -12.71 35.15
C SER A 654 14.38 -12.56 34.87
N ASN A 655 13.91 -11.35 34.51
CA ASN A 655 12.54 -11.05 34.14
C ASN A 655 12.40 -10.78 32.63
N VAL A 656 11.56 -11.56 31.95
CA VAL A 656 11.33 -11.45 30.50
C VAL A 656 10.71 -10.11 30.13
N ASN A 657 9.74 -9.63 30.92
CA ASN A 657 9.02 -8.40 30.63
C ASN A 657 9.92 -7.17 30.75
N GLU A 658 10.79 -7.14 31.76
CA GLU A 658 11.77 -6.05 31.93
C GLU A 658 12.78 -6.03 30.78
N LEU A 659 13.23 -7.21 30.33
CA LEU A 659 14.12 -7.31 29.17
C LEU A 659 13.43 -6.77 27.91
N VAL A 660 12.21 -7.22 27.62
CA VAL A 660 11.47 -6.82 26.43
C VAL A 660 11.18 -5.31 26.43
N MET A 661 10.83 -4.73 27.58
CA MET A 661 10.64 -3.28 27.72
C MET A 661 11.94 -2.51 27.48
N TYR A 662 13.06 -2.98 28.03
CA TYR A 662 14.37 -2.37 27.80
C TYR A 662 14.78 -2.47 26.32
N LEU A 663 14.52 -3.61 25.66
CA LEU A 663 14.76 -3.80 24.24
C LEU A 663 13.95 -2.82 23.37
N ALA A 664 12.67 -2.59 23.73
CA ALA A 664 11.83 -1.63 23.03
C ALA A 664 12.40 -0.20 23.09
N GLU A 665 13.02 0.17 24.21
CA GLU A 665 13.66 1.47 24.42
C GLU A 665 14.97 1.61 23.63
N ILE A 666 15.89 0.64 23.75
CA ILE A 666 17.23 0.75 23.16
C ILE A 666 17.23 0.58 21.63
N LEU A 667 16.32 -0.24 21.10
CA LEU A 667 16.24 -0.48 19.65
C LEU A 667 15.64 0.72 18.90
N ARG A 668 15.14 1.75 19.62
CA ARG A 668 14.43 2.93 19.05
C ARG A 668 13.41 2.51 18.00
N VAL A 669 12.67 1.45 18.32
CA VAL A 669 11.69 0.84 17.44
C VAL A 669 10.76 1.92 16.91
N THR A 670 10.73 2.11 15.58
CA THR A 670 9.95 3.16 14.92
C THR A 670 8.45 3.00 15.18
N SER A 671 8.01 1.78 15.47
CA SER A 671 6.64 1.46 15.88
C SER A 671 6.58 0.22 16.78
N LEU A 672 6.09 0.38 18.01
CA LEU A 672 5.77 -0.72 18.94
C LEU A 672 4.68 -1.67 18.39
N LYS A 673 3.88 -1.19 17.42
CA LYS A 673 2.81 -1.94 16.75
C LYS A 673 3.29 -2.70 15.50
N GLY A 674 4.55 -2.54 15.08
CA GLY A 674 5.10 -3.24 13.91
C GLY A 674 5.49 -4.69 14.22
N LEU A 675 5.15 -5.61 13.34
CA LEU A 675 5.50 -7.04 13.46
C LEU A 675 7.02 -7.24 13.31
N GLY A 676 7.61 -7.94 14.28
CA GLY A 676 8.87 -8.63 14.17
C GLY A 676 8.66 -10.15 14.02
N ALA A 677 9.75 -10.88 14.00
CA ALA A 677 9.76 -12.34 13.86
C ALA A 677 10.65 -12.97 14.94
N LEU A 678 10.22 -14.09 15.51
CA LEU A 678 11.03 -14.97 16.36
C LEU A 678 11.20 -16.32 15.67
N SER A 679 12.43 -16.67 15.31
CA SER A 679 12.78 -17.93 14.66
C SER A 679 13.66 -18.79 15.58
N PRO A 680 13.12 -19.84 16.21
CA PRO A 680 13.92 -20.81 16.97
C PRO A 680 14.89 -21.55 16.03
N ILE A 681 16.14 -21.71 16.44
CA ILE A 681 17.15 -22.41 15.64
C ILE A 681 17.80 -23.53 16.45
N TYR A 682 17.98 -24.69 15.81
CA TYR A 682 18.45 -25.92 16.46
C TYR A 682 19.74 -26.42 15.78
N PHE A 683 20.77 -26.65 16.59
CA PHE A 683 22.10 -27.12 16.17
C PHE A 683 22.37 -28.56 16.62
#